data_AF-A0A381SH44-F1
#
_entry.id   AF-A0A381SH44-F1
#
_cell.length_a   1.000
_cell.length_b   1.000
_cell.length_c   1.000
_cell.angle_alpha   90.00
_cell.angle_beta   90.00
_cell.angle_gamma   90.00
#
_symmetry.space_group_name_H-M   'P 1'
#
loop_
_entity.id
_entity.type
_entity.pdbx_description
1 polymer ?
#
loop_
_entity_poly.entity_id
_entity_poly.type
_entity_poly.pdbx_seq_one_letter_code
_entity_poly.pdbx_strand_id
1 'polypeptide(L)'
;MKSHSSICMALVVVLGVSVGMSNVAAAEPAGLVGHWTFDDGTGKDLSGNGNDAVLAGGTVYSLGEGQACIQFVPDADPLRIPASETSVLAISSGTVCFWLNTVVGRNALLAYDNGAIELNAYRGDFQACFQGEDTFRYRDLILDYDWPKYDMREFAFYGHPRASVDDSQWHLFAAAYDAEGKRIIGWRDGELISVVDLSAVEMEPLKREGLTEITTGKDFIGFMDDIRIYNRVLSDADMRAIYNTTQATYAGRRDTIPTEREVTTYRYRQEDHTLYQAWLQYTPRPEQRNANLFKNIVAQGNNSTVKTAASELCDAIASMLGFKPALHSKAVAGQRVILGTAETSLFIRKHADDLRLNRIQEDGFIIKTVDLGHTKALVIAGAVPAGVTFGTFDLIRRLQLGQDPGKLNVLENPQIPLRMVDHWSYFRGGFGDKWRGGGRNDSIYSWEELRTGDTKRIRDWVRMMASAGWNAICPSEVNWHYMDNYLDHLDEVEILAGILRDYGMTLYWSPSYHLALDQHTADQLYARVPDFGGYMMKLGSEKQNGDPRPPMVNRIADTLAPHGGLCLVRGFVYGNYRYTPEPYRHLIPHDIFAPEDGQYRENVVLVPKGSAGDWDYSAPIPAMDGVMKETLSGSELVIDKGFPCSWVEKWKWWLDQDSYRSGPGSFNKSSVHCIMGVAMVRPQASWGDSPLNMVNYYGLGRLAWNPDRSLDEIYHEWIVQTFGSAPQVLDTVNRILFMSDDVARKLYLYRGYRGIWIDKGDKNMVENKTPYAITPQGIGPASKTLQKRLIAQYAPGLREVYGDPLRGEEFLSSFHSKDHDYRLSIGRTLIEDVYGGMEEAVQIAQQMVDLWKTLAGQIDEHRFQFTLNNLVDFVADAQGDRDAMAAAFEAHTGRKRETVLARLTPSGLASVGTFNVRHYGAVGDGTANDAPAINRAIAACHAAGGGTVFVPSGIYTSGSVHLQSNVTLALDKGAVLKAMPGIMDPWEPNPNDQGLMDSAYYHWEGSLIWGKNLRNVKIYGPGTLDGSALTRSSKVPKGIGDKAIALKLCKNIEIRNLNIREGGHYAILATGCARMLIDNVTIKTSRDGINLSQCSDVEIANCHIDAVRFEDGYPAGGDDAIKLGSDLSLGKARISENISVRNCFLASGCNAIQFGSETMAPFRNIRFENIRIVRAGKAGISITSNDGSVIEGLHFLDISMEKTFAPIFIKLSDVARVPAGAYQRGSIRNIRFENIRATDCYSYFKGRE
;
A
#
# COMPACT_ATOMS: atom_id res chain seq x y z
N MET A 1 -18.84 -36.25 -68.24
CA MET A 1 -20.07 -35.53 -67.87
C MET A 1 -19.71 -34.20 -67.22
N LYS A 2 -19.91 -33.09 -67.96
CA LYS A 2 -20.35 -31.73 -67.57
C LYS A 2 -20.01 -31.25 -66.13
N SER A 3 -19.48 -30.06 -65.84
CA SER A 3 -19.26 -28.77 -66.57
C SER A 3 -18.33 -27.90 -65.68
N HIS A 4 -17.23 -27.31 -66.20
CA HIS A 4 -17.03 -25.88 -66.56
C HIS A 4 -17.27 -24.90 -65.38
N SER A 5 -16.38 -23.96 -65.02
CA SER A 5 -15.53 -23.10 -65.88
C SER A 5 -14.35 -22.45 -65.12
N SER A 6 -13.24 -22.29 -65.85
CA SER A 6 -11.93 -21.69 -65.52
C SER A 6 -11.90 -20.14 -65.57
N ILE A 7 -10.76 -19.52 -65.22
CA ILE A 7 -10.09 -18.29 -65.76
C ILE A 7 -9.20 -17.67 -64.65
N CYS A 8 -8.01 -17.10 -64.84
CA CYS A 8 -6.86 -17.24 -65.74
C CYS A 8 -5.76 -16.34 -65.14
N MET A 9 -4.51 -16.78 -65.21
CA MET A 9 -3.31 -15.93 -65.06
C MET A 9 -3.23 -14.96 -66.25
N ALA A 10 -2.81 -13.71 -66.03
CA ALA A 10 -2.29 -12.86 -67.10
C ALA A 10 -1.18 -11.93 -66.58
N LEU A 11 0.01 -12.19 -67.10
CA LEU A 11 1.15 -11.29 -67.14
C LEU A 11 0.86 -10.24 -68.23
N VAL A 12 0.97 -8.94 -67.95
CA VAL A 12 0.98 -7.90 -68.99
C VAL A 12 2.12 -6.92 -68.71
N VAL A 13 3.08 -6.91 -69.63
CA VAL A 13 4.06 -5.84 -69.85
C VAL A 13 3.34 -4.68 -70.54
N VAL A 14 3.39 -3.47 -69.97
CA VAL A 14 3.02 -2.24 -70.70
C VAL A 14 4.14 -1.21 -70.55
N LEU A 15 4.58 -0.75 -71.72
CA LEU A 15 5.55 0.30 -71.97
C LEU A 15 5.21 1.61 -71.26
N GLY A 16 6.24 2.27 -70.74
CA GLY A 16 6.15 3.61 -70.17
C GLY A 16 5.67 4.63 -71.21
N VAL A 17 4.54 5.25 -70.91
CA VAL A 17 4.17 6.56 -71.42
C VAL A 17 4.46 7.54 -70.29
N SER A 18 5.50 8.35 -70.46
CA SER A 18 5.76 9.52 -69.61
C SER A 18 4.66 10.54 -69.87
N VAL A 19 3.58 10.48 -69.08
CA VAL A 19 2.68 11.62 -68.93
C VAL A 19 3.41 12.57 -67.99
N GLY A 20 3.90 13.68 -68.54
CA GLY A 20 4.31 14.82 -67.73
C GLY A 20 3.11 15.31 -66.95
N MET A 21 3.02 14.92 -65.68
CA MET A 21 2.18 15.63 -64.73
C MET A 21 2.87 16.97 -64.46
N SER A 22 2.39 18.00 -65.13
CA SER A 22 2.50 19.36 -64.64
C SER A 22 1.99 19.38 -63.20
N ASN A 23 2.83 19.80 -62.25
CA ASN A 23 2.43 20.18 -60.91
C ASN A 23 1.38 21.29 -61.04
N VAL A 24 0.10 20.91 -61.06
CA VAL A 24 -0.98 21.83 -60.73
C VAL A 24 -0.89 21.94 -59.21
N ALA A 25 -0.41 23.07 -58.72
CA ALA A 25 -0.47 23.38 -57.29
C ALA A 25 -1.92 23.13 -56.83
N ALA A 26 -2.11 22.23 -55.86
CA ALA A 26 -3.43 22.03 -55.28
C ALA A 26 -3.90 23.39 -54.73
N ALA A 27 -5.12 23.79 -55.08
CA ALA A 27 -5.67 25.06 -54.61
C ALA A 27 -5.74 25.05 -53.07
N GLU A 28 -5.33 26.16 -52.46
CA GLU A 28 -5.41 26.38 -51.02
C GLU A 28 -6.85 26.11 -50.51
N PRO A 29 -7.05 25.32 -49.44
CA PRO A 29 -8.38 25.05 -48.91
C PRO A 29 -9.13 26.35 -48.59
N ALA A 30 -10.42 26.39 -48.90
CA ALA A 30 -11.25 27.56 -48.61
C ALA A 30 -11.31 27.84 -47.09
N GLY A 31 -11.44 29.11 -46.71
CA GLY A 31 -11.60 29.54 -45.31
C GLY A 31 -10.31 30.01 -44.63
N LEU A 32 -9.19 30.14 -45.35
CA LEU A 32 -7.93 30.67 -44.83
C LEU A 32 -8.09 32.14 -44.40
N VAL A 33 -7.79 32.43 -43.14
CA VAL A 33 -7.94 33.76 -42.51
C VAL A 33 -6.65 34.30 -41.89
N GLY A 34 -5.58 33.50 -41.81
CA GLY A 34 -4.23 33.94 -41.44
C GLY A 34 -3.18 32.96 -41.98
N HIS A 35 -2.06 33.49 -42.51
CA HIS A 35 -0.97 32.67 -43.07
C HIS A 35 0.40 33.35 -42.94
N TRP A 36 1.37 32.70 -42.27
CA TRP A 36 2.72 33.24 -42.05
C TRP A 36 3.80 32.19 -42.37
N THR A 37 4.69 32.48 -43.32
CA THR A 37 5.81 31.59 -43.72
C THR A 37 7.18 32.10 -43.31
N PHE A 38 7.31 33.33 -42.80
CA PHE A 38 8.58 33.94 -42.37
C PHE A 38 9.71 34.05 -43.44
N ASP A 39 9.53 33.51 -44.64
CA ASP A 39 10.51 33.49 -45.73
C ASP A 39 11.01 34.88 -46.15
N ASP A 40 10.17 35.91 -46.00
CA ASP A 40 10.52 37.30 -46.32
C ASP A 40 11.32 38.00 -45.21
N GLY A 41 11.66 37.28 -44.14
CA GLY A 41 12.35 37.83 -42.97
C GLY A 41 11.44 38.56 -42.00
N THR A 42 10.12 38.54 -42.20
CA THR A 42 9.12 39.29 -41.42
C THR A 42 7.91 38.42 -41.02
N GLY A 43 7.00 38.98 -40.22
CA GLY A 43 5.74 38.32 -39.81
C GLY A 43 4.55 38.67 -40.71
N LYS A 44 4.75 38.88 -42.02
CA LYS A 44 3.69 39.32 -42.93
C LYS A 44 2.60 38.25 -43.15
N ASP A 45 1.33 38.67 -43.13
CA ASP A 45 0.18 37.79 -43.42
C ASP A 45 -0.04 37.63 -44.93
N LEU A 46 0.00 36.38 -45.39
CA LEU A 46 -0.18 35.99 -46.79
C LEU A 46 -1.62 35.55 -47.10
N SER A 47 -2.51 35.46 -46.10
CA SER A 47 -3.92 35.10 -46.32
C SER A 47 -4.72 36.17 -47.07
N GLY A 48 -4.18 37.39 -47.16
CA GLY A 48 -4.83 38.54 -47.78
C GLY A 48 -5.73 39.35 -46.84
N ASN A 49 -5.75 39.03 -45.53
CA ASN A 49 -6.57 39.71 -44.53
C ASN A 49 -5.81 40.80 -43.75
N GLY A 50 -4.49 40.92 -43.95
CA GLY A 50 -3.68 42.01 -43.38
C GLY A 50 -3.38 41.82 -41.89
N ASN A 51 -3.37 40.58 -41.41
CA ASN A 51 -3.04 40.22 -40.03
C ASN A 51 -1.52 40.17 -39.81
N ASP A 52 -0.79 41.19 -40.26
CA ASP A 52 0.67 41.25 -40.15
C ASP A 52 1.10 41.19 -38.68
N ALA A 53 1.99 40.26 -38.36
CA ALA A 53 2.44 39.96 -37.03
C ALA A 53 3.77 40.68 -36.71
N VAL A 54 3.90 41.18 -35.48
CA VAL A 54 5.06 41.96 -35.04
C VAL A 54 6.02 41.07 -34.23
N LEU A 55 7.24 40.90 -34.73
CA LEU A 55 8.33 40.12 -34.09
C LEU A 55 8.96 40.92 -32.94
N ALA A 56 8.61 40.62 -31.69
CA ALA A 56 9.16 41.30 -30.52
C ALA A 56 10.38 40.58 -29.89
N GLY A 57 10.55 39.27 -30.06
CA GLY A 57 11.72 38.54 -29.50
C GLY A 57 12.13 37.21 -30.13
N GLY A 58 11.52 36.76 -31.23
CA GLY A 58 11.99 35.63 -32.04
C GLY A 58 12.91 36.07 -33.18
N THR A 59 13.87 35.23 -33.58
CA THR A 59 14.76 35.48 -34.74
C THR A 59 14.35 34.63 -35.92
N VAL A 60 14.26 35.24 -37.11
CA VAL A 60 14.06 34.49 -38.35
C VAL A 60 15.35 33.75 -38.69
N TYR A 61 15.26 32.42 -38.76
CA TYR A 61 16.35 31.50 -39.07
C TYR A 61 16.24 31.05 -40.52
N SER A 62 17.30 31.27 -41.32
CA SER A 62 17.29 30.86 -42.73
C SER A 62 17.43 29.35 -42.85
N LEU A 63 16.50 28.74 -43.60
CA LEU A 63 16.52 27.33 -43.97
C LEU A 63 17.36 27.07 -45.24
N GLY A 64 17.91 28.13 -45.86
CA GLY A 64 18.58 28.07 -47.17
C GLY A 64 17.62 28.32 -48.34
N GLU A 65 18.15 28.59 -49.54
CA GLU A 65 17.38 28.77 -50.79
C GLU A 65 16.26 29.84 -50.76
N GLY A 66 16.38 30.86 -49.91
CA GLY A 66 15.37 31.92 -49.76
C GLY A 66 14.20 31.53 -48.88
N GLN A 67 14.28 30.39 -48.19
CA GLN A 67 13.33 29.96 -47.17
C GLN A 67 13.83 30.31 -45.78
N ALA A 68 12.90 30.58 -44.88
CA ALA A 68 13.20 30.87 -43.49
C ALA A 68 12.06 30.45 -42.57
N CYS A 69 12.38 30.23 -41.31
CA CYS A 69 11.43 29.89 -40.26
C CYS A 69 11.64 30.81 -39.06
N ILE A 70 10.74 30.77 -38.09
CA ILE A 70 10.98 31.46 -36.83
C ILE A 70 11.69 30.51 -35.84
N GLN A 71 12.82 30.97 -35.29
CA GLN A 71 13.49 30.32 -34.17
C GLN A 71 13.04 30.98 -32.87
N PHE A 72 12.62 30.15 -31.92
CA PHE A 72 12.31 30.55 -30.56
C PHE A 72 13.41 30.05 -29.61
N VAL A 73 13.77 30.89 -28.64
CA VAL A 73 14.76 30.61 -27.60
C VAL A 73 14.16 30.99 -26.23
N PRO A 74 14.71 30.47 -25.11
CA PRO A 74 14.23 30.82 -23.78
C PRO A 74 14.19 32.34 -23.58
N ASP A 75 13.12 32.84 -22.95
CA ASP A 75 12.82 34.26 -22.70
C ASP A 75 12.60 35.18 -23.94
N ALA A 76 12.28 34.64 -25.11
CA ALA A 76 11.86 35.44 -26.28
C ALA A 76 10.48 36.13 -26.08
N ASP A 77 10.34 37.40 -26.48
CA ASP A 77 9.05 38.12 -26.52
C ASP A 77 8.10 37.55 -27.62
N PRO A 78 6.77 37.53 -27.38
CA PRO A 78 5.77 36.94 -28.28
C PRO A 78 5.66 37.64 -29.65
N LEU A 79 5.19 36.92 -30.67
CA LEU A 79 4.76 37.49 -31.94
C LEU A 79 3.35 38.07 -31.77
N ARG A 80 3.19 39.39 -31.79
CA ARG A 80 1.89 40.03 -31.53
C ARG A 80 1.09 40.21 -32.81
N ILE A 81 -0.21 39.88 -32.77
CA ILE A 81 -1.13 40.11 -33.89
C ILE A 81 -2.13 41.19 -33.48
N PRO A 82 -2.23 42.31 -34.22
CA PRO A 82 -3.18 43.37 -33.90
C PRO A 82 -4.61 42.97 -34.33
N ALA A 83 -5.29 42.10 -33.57
CA ALA A 83 -6.69 41.73 -33.83
C ALA A 83 -7.68 42.47 -32.90
N SER A 84 -8.93 42.59 -33.36
CA SER A 84 -10.09 43.06 -32.58
C SER A 84 -11.18 41.99 -32.54
N GLU A 85 -12.22 42.18 -31.70
CA GLU A 85 -13.41 41.29 -31.63
C GLU A 85 -14.15 41.12 -32.99
N THR A 86 -13.90 42.01 -33.95
CA THR A 86 -14.46 41.95 -35.31
C THR A 86 -13.50 41.33 -36.34
N SER A 87 -12.36 40.82 -35.90
CA SER A 87 -11.35 40.20 -36.77
C SER A 87 -11.88 38.90 -37.37
N VAL A 88 -11.47 38.59 -38.61
CA VAL A 88 -11.70 37.28 -39.24
C VAL A 88 -10.99 36.13 -38.50
N LEU A 89 -10.07 36.46 -37.58
CA LEU A 89 -9.42 35.54 -36.65
C LEU A 89 -10.26 35.23 -35.40
N ALA A 90 -11.43 35.86 -35.20
CA ALA A 90 -12.34 35.57 -34.09
C ALA A 90 -13.25 34.37 -34.41
N ILE A 91 -12.67 33.16 -34.43
CA ILE A 91 -13.33 31.93 -34.87
C ILE A 91 -14.02 31.18 -33.71
N SER A 92 -15.24 30.68 -33.92
CA SER A 92 -15.96 29.81 -32.97
C SER A 92 -15.93 28.32 -33.37
N SER A 93 -15.41 28.02 -34.55
CA SER A 93 -15.06 26.70 -35.07
C SER A 93 -14.04 26.93 -36.18
N GLY A 94 -13.00 26.12 -36.24
CA GLY A 94 -11.89 26.41 -37.15
C GLY A 94 -10.75 25.42 -37.03
N THR A 95 -9.77 25.56 -37.92
CA THR A 95 -8.60 24.70 -37.99
C THR A 95 -7.34 25.54 -37.95
N VAL A 96 -6.35 25.14 -37.16
CA VAL A 96 -5.01 25.71 -37.17
C VAL A 96 -4.04 24.63 -37.61
N CYS A 97 -3.08 24.97 -38.48
CA CYS A 97 -1.99 24.07 -38.82
C CYS A 97 -0.66 24.80 -38.96
N PHE A 98 0.44 24.13 -38.66
CA PHE A 98 1.79 24.69 -38.72
C PHE A 98 2.83 23.58 -38.83
N TRP A 99 3.99 23.90 -39.42
CA TRP A 99 5.17 23.04 -39.40
C TRP A 99 6.01 23.33 -38.15
N LEU A 100 6.49 22.28 -37.50
CA LEU A 100 7.26 22.38 -36.27
C LEU A 100 8.48 21.48 -36.31
N ASN A 101 9.60 21.97 -35.79
CA ASN A 101 10.81 21.20 -35.52
C ASN A 101 11.31 21.49 -34.10
N THR A 102 11.31 20.48 -33.24
CA THR A 102 11.80 20.58 -31.86
C THR A 102 13.31 20.35 -31.82
N VAL A 103 14.04 21.16 -31.05
CA VAL A 103 15.51 21.05 -30.95
C VAL A 103 15.99 21.17 -29.51
N VAL A 104 16.78 20.21 -29.04
CA VAL A 104 17.34 20.27 -27.67
C VAL A 104 18.75 20.90 -27.67
N GLY A 105 18.84 22.14 -27.17
CA GLY A 105 20.08 22.91 -26.95
C GLY A 105 20.54 22.95 -25.46
N ARG A 106 21.83 23.21 -25.19
CA ARG A 106 22.50 23.08 -23.87
C ARG A 106 21.75 23.80 -22.72
N ASN A 107 21.72 23.15 -21.55
CA ASN A 107 21.49 23.74 -20.22
C ASN A 107 20.09 24.29 -19.86
N ALA A 108 19.05 24.06 -20.64
CA ALA A 108 17.68 24.26 -20.17
C ALA A 108 16.97 22.92 -20.02
N LEU A 109 16.38 22.73 -18.83
CA LEU A 109 15.40 21.71 -18.51
C LEU A 109 14.18 21.90 -19.43
N LEU A 110 14.22 21.38 -20.65
CA LEU A 110 13.04 21.19 -21.48
C LEU A 110 13.22 19.94 -22.30
N ALA A 111 12.66 18.86 -21.78
CA ALA A 111 12.19 17.84 -22.69
C ALA A 111 10.92 18.44 -23.29
N TYR A 112 10.91 18.65 -24.61
CA TYR A 112 9.68 18.29 -25.30
C TYR A 112 9.57 16.79 -25.13
N ASP A 113 8.92 16.38 -24.05
CA ASP A 113 8.36 15.05 -24.10
C ASP A 113 7.41 15.08 -25.28
N ASN A 114 7.51 14.07 -26.14
CA ASN A 114 6.63 13.80 -27.27
C ASN A 114 5.15 13.58 -26.86
N GLY A 115 4.74 14.15 -25.73
CA GLY A 115 3.40 14.23 -25.19
C GLY A 115 2.69 15.46 -25.71
N ALA A 116 1.86 15.20 -26.72
CA ALA A 116 0.64 15.94 -27.01
C ALA A 116 0.81 17.39 -27.47
N ILE A 117 0.34 17.67 -28.68
CA ILE A 117 -0.37 18.92 -28.88
C ILE A 117 -1.60 18.90 -27.96
N GLU A 118 -1.55 19.70 -26.91
CA GLU A 118 -2.75 20.04 -26.16
C GLU A 118 -3.64 20.86 -27.09
N LEU A 119 -4.89 20.44 -27.31
CA LEU A 119 -5.94 21.29 -27.87
C LEU A 119 -6.96 21.51 -26.79
N ASN A 120 -6.71 22.51 -25.97
CA ASN A 120 -7.53 22.75 -24.81
C ASN A 120 -8.59 23.78 -25.14
N ALA A 121 -9.86 23.39 -25.09
CA ALA A 121 -10.98 24.33 -24.97
C ALA A 121 -11.11 24.80 -23.51
N TYR A 122 -10.02 25.31 -22.95
CA TYR A 122 -10.01 25.92 -21.63
C TYR A 122 -10.42 27.37 -21.83
N ARG A 123 -11.48 27.79 -21.14
CA ARG A 123 -11.86 29.20 -21.06
C ARG A 123 -12.19 29.93 -22.39
N GLY A 124 -12.34 29.22 -23.50
CA GLY A 124 -12.65 29.87 -24.78
C GLY A 124 -11.49 29.91 -25.79
N ASP A 125 -10.35 29.32 -25.44
CA ASP A 125 -9.10 29.51 -26.19
C ASP A 125 -8.83 28.34 -27.13
N PHE A 126 -8.12 28.60 -28.23
CA PHE A 126 -7.57 27.56 -29.11
C PHE A 126 -6.06 27.49 -28.88
N GLN A 127 -5.62 26.62 -27.97
CA GLN A 127 -4.20 26.52 -27.63
C GLN A 127 -3.61 25.27 -28.27
N ALA A 128 -2.44 25.38 -28.89
CA ALA A 128 -1.56 24.26 -29.20
C ALA A 128 -0.37 24.32 -28.24
N CYS A 129 -0.40 23.55 -27.15
CA CYS A 129 0.70 23.51 -26.18
C CYS A 129 1.50 22.23 -26.32
N PHE A 130 2.80 22.32 -26.09
CA PHE A 130 3.69 21.17 -25.92
C PHE A 130 4.12 21.13 -24.44
N GLN A 131 3.86 20.02 -23.73
CA GLN A 131 4.14 19.93 -22.28
C GLN A 131 5.18 18.85 -21.96
N GLY A 132 6.17 19.20 -21.13
CA GLY A 132 6.97 18.25 -20.35
C GLY A 132 6.44 18.08 -18.92
N GLU A 133 6.60 16.91 -18.31
CA GLU A 133 5.78 16.50 -17.15
C GLU A 133 6.19 16.98 -15.75
N ASP A 134 7.43 17.45 -15.52
CA ASP A 134 7.91 17.65 -14.14
C ASP A 134 8.01 19.13 -13.71
N THR A 135 7.00 19.56 -12.94
CA THR A 135 6.87 20.82 -12.17
C THR A 135 6.49 22.11 -12.93
N PHE A 136 5.62 22.89 -12.28
CA PHE A 136 5.09 24.18 -12.75
C PHE A 136 6.13 25.07 -13.44
N ARG A 137 5.95 25.31 -14.75
CA ARG A 137 6.02 26.61 -15.48
C ARG A 137 6.42 26.42 -16.95
N TYR A 138 5.69 25.59 -17.71
CA TYR A 138 5.88 25.53 -19.15
C TYR A 138 4.52 25.66 -19.80
N ARG A 139 4.31 26.80 -20.47
CA ARG A 139 3.09 27.11 -21.19
C ARG A 139 3.54 27.71 -22.52
N ASP A 140 3.75 26.85 -23.51
CA ASP A 140 4.12 27.28 -24.85
C ASP A 140 2.84 27.55 -25.64
N LEU A 141 2.35 28.76 -25.50
CA LEU A 141 1.03 29.19 -25.97
C LEU A 141 1.09 29.67 -27.42
N ILE A 142 0.74 28.82 -28.40
CA ILE A 142 0.85 29.25 -29.80
C ILE A 142 -0.23 30.26 -30.22
N LEU A 143 -1.36 30.39 -29.52
CA LEU A 143 -2.43 31.36 -29.83
C LEU A 143 -3.21 31.74 -28.54
N ASP A 144 -3.32 33.04 -28.17
CA ASP A 144 -4.04 33.51 -26.96
C ASP A 144 -5.34 34.29 -27.27
N TYR A 145 -6.37 34.08 -26.44
CA TYR A 145 -7.69 34.77 -26.39
C TYR A 145 -8.05 34.96 -24.88
N ASP A 146 -8.68 36.06 -24.41
CA ASP A 146 -8.72 36.42 -22.94
C ASP A 146 -10.08 36.17 -22.19
N TRP A 147 -10.02 35.75 -20.89
CA TRP A 147 -11.05 35.67 -19.78
C TRP A 147 -12.33 34.75 -19.80
N PRO A 148 -12.98 34.35 -18.64
CA PRO A 148 -12.55 33.68 -17.39
C PRO A 148 -13.32 32.36 -16.96
N LYS A 149 -12.63 31.48 -16.17
CA LYS A 149 -13.05 30.46 -15.13
C LYS A 149 -14.01 29.25 -15.44
N TYR A 150 -13.51 28.14 -16.00
CA TYR A 150 -13.82 26.71 -15.66
C TYR A 150 -12.70 25.78 -16.20
N ASP A 151 -12.36 24.65 -15.54
CA ASP A 151 -11.25 23.72 -15.91
C ASP A 151 -11.79 22.45 -16.56
N MET A 152 -11.79 22.40 -17.89
CA MET A 152 -11.90 21.17 -18.67
C MET A 152 -10.64 21.08 -19.52
N ARG A 153 -9.95 19.95 -19.45
CA ARG A 153 -8.78 19.67 -20.30
C ARG A 153 -9.11 18.40 -21.05
N GLU A 154 -9.57 18.57 -22.28
CA GLU A 154 -9.73 17.46 -23.21
C GLU A 154 -8.62 17.58 -24.24
N PHE A 155 -7.96 16.48 -24.56
CA PHE A 155 -6.68 16.51 -25.26
C PHE A 155 -6.76 15.73 -26.56
N ALA A 156 -6.54 16.39 -27.70
CA ALA A 156 -6.50 15.68 -28.98
C ALA A 156 -5.28 14.74 -29.09
N PHE A 157 -4.12 15.10 -28.56
CA PHE A 157 -2.91 14.32 -28.80
C PHE A 157 -2.30 13.69 -27.54
N TYR A 158 -2.93 13.87 -26.36
CA TYR A 158 -2.41 13.31 -25.11
C TYR A 158 -2.53 11.81 -25.10
N GLY A 159 -1.39 11.15 -24.95
CA GLY A 159 -1.37 9.71 -24.80
C GLY A 159 -1.34 8.90 -26.11
N HIS A 160 -1.18 9.55 -27.27
CA HIS A 160 -1.34 8.89 -28.57
C HIS A 160 0.01 8.62 -29.26
N PRO A 161 0.39 7.36 -29.53
CA PRO A 161 1.70 7.01 -30.11
C PRO A 161 2.00 7.71 -31.44
N ARG A 162 0.99 7.88 -32.30
CA ARG A 162 1.15 8.54 -33.60
C ARG A 162 1.31 10.07 -33.51
N ALA A 163 1.22 10.65 -32.32
CA ALA A 163 1.50 12.06 -32.09
C ALA A 163 2.99 12.34 -31.80
N SER A 164 3.83 11.31 -31.69
CA SER A 164 5.25 11.46 -31.38
C SER A 164 6.03 12.18 -32.48
N VAL A 165 7.02 12.99 -32.13
CA VAL A 165 7.93 13.64 -33.09
C VAL A 165 9.35 13.15 -32.92
N ASP A 166 10.10 13.16 -34.01
CA ASP A 166 11.54 12.99 -33.96
C ASP A 166 12.19 14.36 -33.77
N ASP A 167 13.05 14.49 -32.75
CA ASP A 167 13.85 15.71 -32.59
C ASP A 167 14.64 16.05 -33.86
N SER A 168 14.75 17.34 -34.11
CA SER A 168 15.41 17.91 -35.28
C SER A 168 14.73 17.57 -36.61
N GLN A 169 13.59 16.87 -36.63
CA GLN A 169 12.78 16.69 -37.83
C GLN A 169 11.57 17.63 -37.82
N TRP A 170 11.14 17.98 -39.03
CA TRP A 170 9.96 18.82 -39.23
C TRP A 170 8.71 17.95 -39.38
N HIS A 171 7.65 18.31 -38.66
CA HIS A 171 6.33 17.67 -38.75
C HIS A 171 5.24 18.70 -38.99
N LEU A 172 4.24 18.35 -39.81
CA LEU A 172 3.04 19.17 -39.96
C LEU A 172 2.05 18.77 -38.88
N PHE A 173 1.56 19.75 -38.14
CA PHE A 173 0.49 19.55 -37.19
C PHE A 173 -0.74 20.31 -37.57
N ALA A 174 -1.91 19.72 -37.31
CA ALA A 174 -3.17 20.42 -37.45
C ALA A 174 -4.21 19.98 -36.44
N ALA A 175 -5.11 20.91 -36.17
CA ALA A 175 -6.01 20.84 -35.07
C ALA A 175 -7.30 21.54 -35.45
N ALA A 176 -8.45 20.93 -35.19
CA ALA A 176 -9.74 21.57 -35.41
C ALA A 176 -10.66 21.46 -34.19
N TYR A 177 -11.35 22.56 -33.90
CA TYR A 177 -12.45 22.59 -32.95
C TYR A 177 -13.77 22.67 -33.71
N ASP A 178 -14.62 21.65 -33.50
CA ASP A 178 -15.95 21.52 -34.09
C ASP A 178 -17.00 21.75 -33.00
N ALA A 179 -17.47 22.99 -32.87
CA ALA A 179 -18.46 23.36 -31.87
C ALA A 179 -19.83 22.71 -32.16
N GLU A 180 -20.18 22.51 -33.43
CA GLU A 180 -21.46 21.93 -33.85
C GLU A 180 -21.47 20.42 -33.60
N GLY A 181 -20.37 19.73 -33.95
CA GLY A 181 -20.19 18.31 -33.70
C GLY A 181 -19.76 17.95 -32.29
N LYS A 182 -19.53 18.95 -31.41
CA LYS A 182 -18.97 18.79 -30.06
C LYS A 182 -17.74 17.89 -30.03
N ARG A 183 -16.71 18.22 -30.81
CA ARG A 183 -15.50 17.39 -30.88
C ARG A 183 -14.24 18.19 -31.17
N ILE A 184 -13.11 17.59 -30.83
CA ILE A 184 -11.77 18.08 -31.18
C ILE A 184 -11.14 17.05 -32.13
N ILE A 185 -10.51 17.52 -33.20
CA ILE A 185 -9.90 16.67 -34.22
C ILE A 185 -8.41 17.03 -34.36
N GLY A 186 -7.54 16.03 -34.33
CA GLY A 186 -6.09 16.22 -34.45
C GLY A 186 -5.50 15.45 -35.63
N TRP A 187 -4.62 16.10 -36.40
CA TRP A 187 -3.85 15.50 -37.49
C TRP A 187 -2.35 15.74 -37.31
N ARG A 188 -1.54 14.79 -37.83
CA ARG A 188 -0.09 14.92 -37.98
C ARG A 188 0.31 14.40 -39.36
N ASP A 189 1.17 15.13 -40.05
CA ASP A 189 1.73 14.74 -41.35
C ASP A 189 0.63 14.35 -42.38
N GLY A 190 -0.52 15.05 -42.31
CA GLY A 190 -1.69 14.79 -43.17
C GLY A 190 -2.55 13.59 -42.77
N GLU A 191 -2.22 12.88 -41.69
CA GLU A 191 -2.98 11.74 -41.18
C GLU A 191 -3.81 12.10 -39.95
N LEU A 192 -5.02 11.55 -39.86
CA LEU A 192 -5.90 11.71 -38.70
C LEU A 192 -5.34 10.91 -37.52
N ILE A 193 -5.11 11.61 -36.41
CA ILE A 193 -4.54 11.05 -35.19
C ILE A 193 -5.64 10.73 -34.18
N SER A 194 -6.57 11.65 -33.97
CA SER A 194 -7.61 11.48 -32.94
C SER A 194 -8.88 12.29 -33.22
N VAL A 195 -9.98 11.81 -32.63
CA VAL A 195 -11.24 12.55 -32.50
C VAL A 195 -11.69 12.42 -31.05
N VAL A 196 -11.75 13.53 -30.33
CA VAL A 196 -12.21 13.59 -28.94
C VAL A 196 -13.67 14.00 -28.93
N ASP A 197 -14.55 13.14 -28.42
CA ASP A 197 -15.98 13.38 -28.30
C ASP A 197 -16.30 14.15 -27.01
N LEU A 198 -16.91 15.34 -27.16
CA LEU A 198 -17.30 16.23 -26.07
C LEU A 198 -18.82 16.18 -25.80
N SER A 199 -19.57 15.23 -26.38
CA SER A 199 -21.03 15.17 -26.29
C SER A 199 -21.58 15.05 -24.85
N ALA A 200 -20.85 14.39 -23.97
CA ALA A 200 -21.20 14.18 -22.56
C ALA A 200 -20.81 15.36 -21.63
N VAL A 201 -20.32 16.46 -22.21
CA VAL A 201 -19.79 17.61 -21.49
C VAL A 201 -20.74 18.80 -21.66
N GLU A 202 -21.23 19.37 -20.54
CA GLU A 202 -21.95 20.66 -20.57
C GLU A 202 -20.93 21.78 -20.79
N MET A 203 -21.04 22.48 -21.92
CA MET A 203 -20.13 23.56 -22.32
C MET A 203 -20.91 24.85 -22.55
N GLU A 204 -20.37 25.97 -22.07
CA GLU A 204 -20.76 27.29 -22.58
C GLU A 204 -20.19 27.47 -24.00
N PRO A 205 -20.87 28.18 -24.93
CA PRO A 205 -20.33 28.47 -26.25
C PRO A 205 -19.03 29.30 -26.17
N LEU A 206 -18.08 29.08 -27.10
CA LEU A 206 -16.92 29.96 -27.26
C LEU A 206 -17.40 31.42 -27.46
N LYS A 207 -16.84 32.36 -26.69
CA LYS A 207 -17.06 33.80 -26.93
C LYS A 207 -16.18 34.26 -28.10
N ARG A 208 -16.69 35.16 -28.93
CA ARG A 208 -15.98 35.67 -30.11
C ARG A 208 -15.07 36.83 -29.70
N GLU A 209 -13.84 36.53 -29.30
CA GLU A 209 -12.77 37.52 -29.27
C GLU A 209 -11.72 37.14 -30.35
N GLY A 210 -10.90 38.08 -30.82
CA GLY A 210 -9.93 37.85 -31.91
C GLY A 210 -8.57 37.37 -31.40
N LEU A 211 -7.76 36.73 -32.25
CA LEU A 211 -6.43 36.23 -31.91
C LEU A 211 -5.46 37.37 -31.54
N THR A 212 -4.95 37.42 -30.31
CA THR A 212 -4.12 38.56 -29.87
C THR A 212 -2.61 38.34 -29.98
N GLU A 213 -2.14 37.09 -29.97
CA GLU A 213 -0.71 36.76 -30.07
C GLU A 213 -0.46 35.34 -30.57
N ILE A 214 0.69 35.14 -31.22
CA ILE A 214 1.35 33.86 -31.42
C ILE A 214 2.57 33.83 -30.50
N THR A 215 2.65 32.91 -29.54
CA THR A 215 3.79 32.84 -28.65
C THR A 215 4.35 31.43 -28.48
N THR A 216 5.54 31.35 -27.91
CA THR A 216 6.06 30.12 -27.33
C THR A 216 6.43 30.45 -25.88
N GLY A 217 6.51 29.45 -25.01
CA GLY A 217 6.76 29.70 -23.61
C GLY A 217 8.24 29.87 -23.40
N LYS A 218 8.61 30.14 -22.14
CA LYS A 218 9.89 30.78 -21.74
C LYS A 218 11.15 29.95 -21.99
N ASP A 219 10.99 28.88 -22.70
CA ASP A 219 11.64 27.63 -22.48
C ASP A 219 11.55 26.79 -23.76
N PHE A 220 10.70 27.16 -24.73
CA PHE A 220 10.69 26.53 -26.03
C PHE A 220 12.00 26.74 -26.78
N ILE A 221 12.55 25.62 -27.28
CA ILE A 221 13.72 25.58 -28.15
C ILE A 221 13.35 24.78 -29.40
N GLY A 222 13.30 25.47 -30.52
CA GLY A 222 12.92 24.86 -31.79
C GLY A 222 12.62 25.88 -32.87
N PHE A 223 12.07 25.38 -33.96
CA PHE A 223 11.69 26.14 -35.13
C PHE A 223 10.22 25.91 -35.45
N MET A 224 9.53 26.95 -35.92
CA MET A 224 8.15 26.86 -36.42
C MET A 224 8.06 27.58 -37.76
N ASP A 225 7.20 27.07 -38.65
CA ASP A 225 7.06 27.59 -40.00
C ASP A 225 5.66 27.32 -40.59
N ASP A 226 5.31 28.03 -41.66
CA ASP A 226 4.06 27.89 -42.43
C ASP A 226 2.78 27.76 -41.56
N ILE A 227 2.57 28.76 -40.70
CA ILE A 227 1.43 28.83 -39.77
C ILE A 227 0.18 29.27 -40.53
N ARG A 228 -0.91 28.50 -40.44
CA ARG A 228 -2.18 28.75 -41.12
C ARG A 228 -3.36 28.65 -40.18
N ILE A 229 -4.34 29.54 -40.37
CA ILE A 229 -5.59 29.54 -39.61
C ILE A 229 -6.77 29.55 -40.59
N TYR A 230 -7.70 28.63 -40.41
CA TYR A 230 -8.93 28.51 -41.18
C TYR A 230 -10.15 28.73 -40.27
N ASN A 231 -11.12 29.51 -40.74
CA ASN A 231 -12.38 29.76 -40.02
C ASN A 231 -13.44 28.65 -40.19
N ARG A 232 -13.01 27.43 -40.53
CA ARG A 232 -13.83 26.22 -40.61
C ARG A 232 -13.05 24.98 -40.19
N VAL A 233 -13.77 23.92 -39.87
CA VAL A 233 -13.21 22.59 -39.66
C VAL A 233 -12.78 22.01 -41.02
N LEU A 234 -11.49 21.69 -41.16
CA LEU A 234 -10.94 21.05 -42.35
C LEU A 234 -11.24 19.55 -42.34
N SER A 235 -11.31 18.97 -43.55
CA SER A 235 -11.45 17.52 -43.74
C SER A 235 -10.10 16.82 -43.82
N ASP A 236 -10.08 15.49 -43.65
CA ASP A 236 -8.87 14.67 -43.87
C ASP A 236 -8.25 14.90 -45.26
N ALA A 237 -9.09 15.17 -46.27
CA ALA A 237 -8.62 15.45 -47.63
C ALA A 237 -7.96 16.84 -47.73
N ASP A 238 -8.52 17.86 -47.06
CA ASP A 238 -7.91 19.18 -46.96
C ASP A 238 -6.53 19.07 -46.29
N MET A 239 -6.43 18.32 -45.19
CA MET A 239 -5.17 18.15 -44.46
C MET A 239 -4.09 17.40 -45.25
N ARG A 240 -4.48 16.34 -45.96
CA ARG A 240 -3.58 15.65 -46.89
C ARG A 240 -3.12 16.56 -48.02
N ALA A 241 -3.98 17.45 -48.51
CA ALA A 241 -3.60 18.39 -49.55
C ALA A 241 -2.53 19.37 -49.04
N ILE A 242 -2.73 19.98 -47.87
CA ILE A 242 -1.75 20.89 -47.23
C ILE A 242 -0.42 20.18 -47.00
N TYR A 243 -0.43 18.97 -46.44
CA TYR A 243 0.79 18.20 -46.23
C TYR A 243 1.52 17.93 -47.54
N ASN A 244 0.80 17.45 -48.56
CA ASN A 244 1.42 17.08 -49.83
C ASN A 244 2.03 18.27 -50.58
N THR A 245 1.46 19.48 -50.45
CA THR A 245 1.99 20.69 -51.09
C THR A 245 3.16 21.31 -50.35
N THR A 246 3.28 21.08 -49.03
CA THR A 246 4.28 21.74 -48.18
C THR A 246 5.44 20.83 -47.79
N GLN A 247 5.24 19.50 -47.75
CA GLN A 247 6.24 18.53 -47.29
C GLN A 247 7.57 18.61 -48.05
N ALA A 248 7.58 19.00 -49.33
CA ALA A 248 8.82 19.05 -50.13
C ALA A 248 9.85 20.04 -49.55
N THR A 249 9.40 21.08 -48.85
CA THR A 249 10.25 22.04 -48.14
C THR A 249 10.95 21.41 -46.94
N TYR A 250 10.29 20.47 -46.26
CA TYR A 250 10.70 19.98 -44.95
C TYR A 250 11.20 18.52 -44.95
N ALA A 251 10.83 17.75 -45.97
CA ALA A 251 11.11 16.32 -46.07
C ALA A 251 12.61 16.02 -46.06
N GLY A 252 13.03 15.15 -45.14
CA GLY A 252 14.43 14.71 -45.01
C GLY A 252 15.37 15.77 -44.40
N ARG A 253 14.87 16.94 -44.02
CA ARG A 253 15.66 17.95 -43.31
C ARG A 253 15.87 17.56 -41.86
N ARG A 254 17.08 17.83 -41.36
CA ARG A 254 17.43 17.69 -39.93
C ARG A 254 18.10 18.96 -39.43
N ASP A 255 17.37 19.80 -38.74
CA ASP A 255 17.84 21.09 -38.23
C ASP A 255 18.13 20.98 -36.72
N THR A 256 19.36 21.29 -36.28
CA THR A 256 19.87 21.03 -34.91
C THR A 256 20.52 22.27 -34.29
N ILE A 257 20.74 22.26 -32.96
CA ILE A 257 21.52 23.25 -32.21
C ILE A 257 22.67 22.51 -31.44
N PRO A 258 23.96 22.89 -31.53
CA PRO A 258 25.08 22.06 -31.01
C PRO A 258 25.19 21.94 -29.47
N THR A 259 25.38 20.72 -28.92
CA THR A 259 25.58 20.51 -27.45
C THR A 259 26.65 19.45 -27.06
N GLU A 260 27.48 19.71 -26.03
CA GLU A 260 28.51 18.81 -25.46
C GLU A 260 28.17 18.49 -23.99
N ARG A 261 27.73 17.27 -23.67
CA ARG A 261 27.76 16.70 -22.30
C ARG A 261 27.68 15.17 -22.31
N GLU A 262 28.36 14.53 -21.37
CA GLU A 262 28.49 13.07 -21.20
C GLU A 262 27.64 12.57 -20.01
N VAL A 263 27.18 11.32 -20.05
CA VAL A 263 26.28 10.73 -19.04
C VAL A 263 26.86 9.44 -18.46
N THR A 264 26.73 9.25 -17.16
CA THR A 264 27.22 8.07 -16.42
C THR A 264 26.06 7.35 -15.73
N THR A 265 25.71 6.15 -16.20
CA THR A 265 24.81 5.20 -15.52
C THR A 265 25.60 4.33 -14.55
N TYR A 266 25.04 4.03 -13.38
CA TYR A 266 25.64 3.11 -12.41
C TYR A 266 25.92 1.76 -13.06
N ARG A 267 27.11 1.20 -12.78
CA ARG A 267 27.49 -0.17 -13.12
C ARG A 267 27.85 -0.89 -11.83
N TYR A 268 27.45 -2.16 -11.71
CA TYR A 268 27.76 -2.96 -10.53
C TYR A 268 29.27 -2.96 -10.24
N ARG A 269 29.64 -2.67 -9.00
CA ARG A 269 31.02 -2.77 -8.49
C ARG A 269 31.09 -3.88 -7.47
N GLN A 270 32.23 -4.57 -7.40
CA GLN A 270 32.39 -5.69 -6.47
C GLN A 270 32.29 -5.27 -4.99
N GLU A 271 32.68 -4.04 -4.67
CA GLU A 271 32.50 -3.46 -3.33
C GLU A 271 31.03 -3.32 -2.92
N ASP A 272 30.12 -3.11 -3.88
CA ASP A 272 28.67 -2.97 -3.65
C ASP A 272 27.96 -4.32 -3.42
N HIS A 273 28.67 -5.45 -3.43
CA HIS A 273 28.09 -6.79 -3.39
C HIS A 273 27.04 -6.97 -2.27
N THR A 274 27.38 -6.59 -1.03
CA THR A 274 26.50 -6.78 0.14
C THR A 274 25.29 -5.84 0.13
N LEU A 275 25.39 -4.67 -0.51
CA LEU A 275 24.27 -3.76 -0.73
C LEU A 275 23.35 -4.29 -1.85
N TYR A 276 23.95 -4.73 -2.95
CA TYR A 276 23.26 -5.15 -4.16
C TYR A 276 22.51 -6.47 -4.00
N GLN A 277 23.04 -7.43 -3.23
CA GLN A 277 22.36 -8.71 -3.00
C GLN A 277 21.18 -8.62 -2.02
N ALA A 278 21.03 -7.52 -1.27
CA ALA A 278 20.00 -7.32 -0.26
C ALA A 278 19.84 -8.54 0.68
N TRP A 279 18.78 -9.34 0.56
CA TRP A 279 18.54 -10.53 1.39
C TRP A 279 19.00 -11.86 0.75
N LEU A 280 19.46 -11.86 -0.50
CA LEU A 280 19.96 -13.06 -1.20
C LEU A 280 21.49 -13.19 -1.09
N GLN A 281 22.03 -12.97 0.12
CA GLN A 281 23.49 -12.96 0.38
C GLN A 281 24.18 -14.33 0.25
N TYR A 282 23.43 -15.42 0.44
CA TYR A 282 23.95 -16.80 0.45
C TYR A 282 25.23 -17.00 1.29
N THR A 283 25.28 -16.37 2.45
CA THR A 283 26.44 -16.37 3.35
C THR A 283 26.89 -17.80 3.71
N PRO A 284 28.20 -18.11 3.72
CA PRO A 284 28.73 -19.43 4.03
C PRO A 284 28.22 -20.01 5.36
N ARG A 285 27.84 -21.30 5.32
CA ARG A 285 27.31 -22.11 6.43
C ARG A 285 27.82 -23.56 6.35
N PRO A 286 29.12 -23.80 6.57
CA PRO A 286 29.72 -25.12 6.40
C PRO A 286 29.18 -26.17 7.40
N GLU A 287 28.61 -25.74 8.52
CA GLU A 287 28.06 -26.62 9.57
C GLU A 287 26.62 -27.10 9.29
N GLN A 288 26.06 -26.82 8.11
CA GLN A 288 24.69 -27.18 7.76
C GLN A 288 24.46 -28.70 7.86
N ARG A 289 23.53 -29.09 8.75
CA ARG A 289 23.13 -30.49 8.89
C ARG A 289 22.51 -31.02 7.61
N ASN A 290 22.76 -32.29 7.33
CA ASN A 290 22.25 -33.00 6.15
C ASN A 290 22.65 -32.34 4.80
N ALA A 291 23.79 -31.61 4.75
CA ALA A 291 24.34 -31.01 3.53
C ALA A 291 24.46 -31.99 2.34
N ASN A 292 24.71 -33.27 2.60
CA ASN A 292 24.82 -34.30 1.57
C ASN A 292 23.53 -34.50 0.74
N LEU A 293 22.36 -34.05 1.21
CA LEU A 293 21.11 -34.04 0.43
C LEU A 293 21.23 -33.26 -0.87
N PHE A 294 22.06 -32.20 -0.87
CA PHE A 294 22.20 -31.28 -1.99
C PHE A 294 23.28 -31.68 -3.00
N LYS A 295 23.98 -32.82 -2.81
CA LYS A 295 24.99 -33.29 -3.79
C LYS A 295 24.40 -33.54 -5.17
N ASN A 296 23.14 -33.96 -5.22
CA ASN A 296 22.39 -34.18 -6.45
C ASN A 296 21.09 -33.37 -6.40
N ILE A 297 20.88 -32.53 -7.40
CA ILE A 297 19.62 -31.81 -7.61
C ILE A 297 18.97 -32.37 -8.88
N VAL A 298 17.72 -32.78 -8.78
CA VAL A 298 16.97 -33.40 -9.87
C VAL A 298 15.82 -32.48 -10.26
N ALA A 299 15.89 -31.92 -11.46
CA ALA A 299 14.86 -31.08 -12.05
C ALA A 299 14.36 -31.76 -13.33
N GLN A 300 13.21 -32.43 -13.25
CA GLN A 300 12.66 -33.21 -14.37
C GLN A 300 11.73 -32.35 -15.23
N GLY A 301 11.82 -32.50 -16.55
CA GLY A 301 11.03 -31.76 -17.54
C GLY A 301 11.82 -30.69 -18.30
N ASN A 302 11.18 -30.07 -19.30
CA ASN A 302 11.80 -29.06 -20.17
C ASN A 302 11.41 -27.61 -19.83
N ASN A 303 10.61 -27.37 -18.79
CA ASN A 303 10.16 -26.04 -18.38
C ASN A 303 11.32 -25.16 -17.86
N SER A 304 11.40 -23.91 -18.31
CA SER A 304 12.49 -22.99 -17.94
C SER A 304 12.41 -22.55 -16.47
N THR A 305 11.22 -22.25 -15.95
CA THR A 305 10.97 -21.86 -14.55
C THR A 305 11.57 -22.87 -13.55
N VAL A 306 11.31 -24.18 -13.73
CA VAL A 306 11.87 -25.23 -12.85
C VAL A 306 13.40 -25.34 -12.99
N LYS A 307 13.94 -25.12 -14.19
CA LYS A 307 15.40 -25.10 -14.41
C LYS A 307 16.06 -23.90 -13.74
N THR A 308 15.43 -22.73 -13.82
CA THR A 308 15.87 -21.51 -13.13
C THR A 308 15.88 -21.73 -11.62
N ALA A 309 14.79 -22.27 -11.05
CA ALA A 309 14.75 -22.65 -9.64
C ALA A 309 15.88 -23.61 -9.24
N ALA A 310 16.15 -24.65 -10.05
CA ALA A 310 17.22 -25.58 -9.76
C ALA A 310 18.62 -24.96 -9.87
N SER A 311 18.83 -24.03 -10.82
CA SER A 311 20.06 -23.25 -10.94
C SER A 311 20.28 -22.36 -9.72
N GLU A 312 19.22 -21.66 -9.29
CA GLU A 312 19.25 -20.80 -8.11
C GLU A 312 19.65 -21.60 -6.85
N LEU A 313 19.06 -22.79 -6.68
CA LEU A 313 19.43 -23.68 -5.59
C LEU A 313 20.88 -24.16 -5.71
N CYS A 314 21.38 -24.44 -6.92
CA CYS A 314 22.78 -24.81 -7.12
C CYS A 314 23.73 -23.68 -6.68
N ASP A 315 23.43 -22.45 -7.05
CA ASP A 315 24.27 -21.28 -6.74
C ASP A 315 24.23 -20.96 -5.24
N ALA A 316 23.04 -21.00 -4.63
CA ALA A 316 22.87 -20.84 -3.19
C ALA A 316 23.64 -21.91 -2.40
N ILE A 317 23.58 -23.18 -2.83
CA ILE A 317 24.32 -24.28 -2.18
C ILE A 317 25.83 -24.17 -2.41
N ALA A 318 26.27 -23.77 -3.60
CA ALA A 318 27.69 -23.55 -3.87
C ALA A 318 28.27 -22.47 -2.94
N SER A 319 27.54 -21.37 -2.76
CA SER A 319 27.93 -20.27 -1.86
C SER A 319 27.85 -20.66 -0.39
N MET A 320 26.73 -21.25 0.05
CA MET A 320 26.52 -21.58 1.46
C MET A 320 27.33 -22.80 1.93
N LEU A 321 27.43 -23.86 1.14
CA LEU A 321 27.99 -25.15 1.57
C LEU A 321 29.36 -25.48 0.98
N GLY A 322 29.89 -24.64 0.08
CA GLY A 322 31.24 -24.76 -0.46
C GLY A 322 31.44 -25.91 -1.47
N PHE A 323 30.36 -26.47 -2.03
CA PHE A 323 30.43 -27.43 -3.13
C PHE A 323 29.33 -27.19 -4.16
N LYS A 324 29.63 -27.41 -5.44
CA LYS A 324 28.65 -27.28 -6.53
C LYS A 324 27.82 -28.57 -6.68
N PRO A 325 26.50 -28.52 -6.54
CA PRO A 325 25.63 -29.68 -6.81
C PRO A 325 25.75 -30.21 -8.23
N ALA A 326 25.59 -31.52 -8.41
CA ALA A 326 25.35 -32.10 -9.73
C ALA A 326 23.86 -31.94 -10.08
N LEU A 327 23.58 -31.21 -11.16
CA LEU A 327 22.22 -31.01 -11.67
C LEU A 327 21.87 -32.11 -12.68
N HIS A 328 20.73 -32.78 -12.47
CA HIS A 328 20.26 -33.90 -13.29
C HIS A 328 18.87 -33.64 -13.85
N SER A 329 18.67 -33.99 -15.12
CA SER A 329 17.34 -33.96 -15.78
C SER A 329 16.58 -35.29 -15.68
N LYS A 330 17.23 -36.33 -15.13
CA LYS A 330 16.69 -37.67 -14.92
C LYS A 330 16.84 -38.10 -13.46
N ALA A 331 16.04 -39.06 -13.03
CA ALA A 331 16.13 -39.60 -11.68
C ALA A 331 17.50 -40.24 -11.43
N VAL A 332 18.06 -40.01 -10.23
CA VAL A 332 19.31 -40.61 -9.75
C VAL A 332 19.09 -41.31 -8.41
N ALA A 333 19.90 -42.33 -8.12
CA ALA A 333 19.88 -43.03 -6.83
C ALA A 333 20.65 -42.24 -5.75
N GLY A 334 20.45 -42.57 -4.47
CA GLY A 334 21.17 -41.92 -3.36
C GLY A 334 20.48 -40.67 -2.80
N GLN A 335 21.18 -39.89 -1.98
CA GLN A 335 20.64 -38.63 -1.44
C GLN A 335 20.52 -37.56 -2.54
N ARG A 336 19.38 -36.87 -2.57
CA ARG A 336 19.03 -35.94 -3.64
C ARG A 336 17.94 -34.95 -3.22
N VAL A 337 17.92 -33.79 -3.89
CA VAL A 337 16.79 -32.87 -3.92
C VAL A 337 16.02 -33.08 -5.22
N ILE A 338 14.69 -33.09 -5.18
CA ILE A 338 13.82 -33.25 -6.34
C ILE A 338 12.91 -32.03 -6.45
N LEU A 339 12.93 -31.36 -7.60
CA LEU A 339 12.11 -30.19 -7.92
C LEU A 339 11.18 -30.52 -9.09
N GLY A 340 9.90 -30.16 -9.00
CA GLY A 340 8.96 -30.27 -10.11
C GLY A 340 7.50 -30.28 -9.71
N THR A 341 6.63 -30.66 -10.64
CA THR A 341 5.20 -30.86 -10.41
C THR A 341 4.84 -32.34 -10.55
N ALA A 342 3.59 -32.71 -10.24
CA ALA A 342 3.09 -34.06 -10.50
C ALA A 342 3.10 -34.41 -12.01
N GLU A 343 3.04 -33.40 -12.88
CA GLU A 343 3.12 -33.58 -14.33
C GLU A 343 4.55 -33.89 -14.78
N THR A 344 5.54 -33.16 -14.23
CA THR A 344 6.92 -33.24 -14.71
C THR A 344 7.77 -34.31 -14.00
N SER A 345 7.40 -34.75 -12.78
CA SER A 345 8.16 -35.74 -12.01
C SER A 345 7.34 -36.97 -11.64
N LEU A 346 7.80 -38.15 -12.10
CA LEU A 346 7.24 -39.45 -11.71
C LEU A 346 7.40 -39.72 -10.20
N PHE A 347 8.46 -39.23 -9.57
CA PHE A 347 8.66 -39.40 -8.13
C PHE A 347 7.59 -38.64 -7.35
N ILE A 348 7.36 -37.37 -7.70
CA ILE A 348 6.35 -36.51 -7.08
C ILE A 348 4.96 -37.14 -7.28
N ARG A 349 4.63 -37.57 -8.50
CA ARG A 349 3.36 -38.25 -8.79
C ARG A 349 3.14 -39.51 -7.96
N LYS A 350 4.18 -40.34 -7.79
CA LYS A 350 4.09 -41.58 -6.99
C LYS A 350 3.90 -41.32 -5.49
N HIS A 351 4.37 -40.18 -4.99
CA HIS A 351 4.26 -39.79 -3.57
C HIS A 351 3.22 -38.70 -3.35
N ALA A 352 2.23 -38.55 -4.25
CA ALA A 352 1.29 -37.45 -4.21
C ALA A 352 0.51 -37.34 -2.89
N ASP A 353 0.07 -38.47 -2.34
CA ASP A 353 -0.66 -38.52 -1.06
C ASP A 353 0.24 -38.15 0.13
N ASP A 354 1.46 -38.69 0.16
CA ASP A 354 2.44 -38.39 1.21
C ASP A 354 2.89 -36.92 1.18
N LEU A 355 3.02 -36.35 -0.02
CA LEU A 355 3.30 -34.94 -0.27
C LEU A 355 2.05 -34.06 -0.17
N ARG A 356 0.86 -34.62 0.08
CA ARG A 356 -0.40 -33.88 0.21
C ARG A 356 -0.65 -32.92 -0.96
N LEU A 357 -0.35 -33.34 -2.20
CA LEU A 357 -0.44 -32.46 -3.37
C LEU A 357 -1.85 -31.93 -3.61
N ASN A 358 -2.88 -32.66 -3.16
CA ASN A 358 -4.28 -32.24 -3.20
C ASN A 358 -4.61 -31.02 -2.31
N ARG A 359 -3.67 -30.56 -1.48
CA ARG A 359 -3.82 -29.38 -0.61
C ARG A 359 -3.05 -28.16 -1.11
N ILE A 360 -2.30 -28.29 -2.20
CA ILE A 360 -1.50 -27.21 -2.77
C ILE A 360 -2.38 -26.41 -3.72
N GLN A 361 -2.43 -25.10 -3.53
CA GLN A 361 -3.13 -24.15 -4.39
C GLN A 361 -2.21 -23.66 -5.52
N GLU A 362 -2.74 -22.84 -6.42
CA GLU A 362 -1.94 -22.11 -7.40
C GLU A 362 -0.84 -21.29 -6.70
N ASP A 363 0.36 -21.24 -7.28
CA ASP A 363 1.62 -20.75 -6.69
C ASP A 363 2.09 -21.45 -5.39
N GLY A 364 1.25 -22.26 -4.75
CA GLY A 364 1.58 -22.99 -3.53
C GLY A 364 2.63 -24.08 -3.75
N PHE A 365 3.23 -24.53 -2.64
CA PHE A 365 4.24 -25.58 -2.66
C PHE A 365 4.29 -26.41 -1.37
N ILE A 366 4.94 -27.56 -1.47
CA ILE A 366 5.40 -28.35 -0.33
C ILE A 366 6.92 -28.57 -0.39
N ILE A 367 7.58 -28.41 0.75
CA ILE A 367 8.97 -28.81 0.99
C ILE A 367 8.94 -29.95 2.01
N LYS A 368 9.30 -31.15 1.58
CA LYS A 368 9.25 -32.33 2.45
C LYS A 368 10.44 -33.25 2.26
N THR A 369 11.08 -33.64 3.36
CA THR A 369 12.00 -34.77 3.35
C THR A 369 11.23 -36.09 3.43
N VAL A 370 11.37 -36.91 2.40
CA VAL A 370 10.83 -38.26 2.30
C VAL A 370 11.94 -39.25 2.68
N ASP A 371 11.67 -40.07 3.70
CA ASP A 371 12.55 -41.17 4.09
C ASP A 371 12.29 -42.39 3.20
N LEU A 372 13.34 -42.89 2.55
CA LEU A 372 13.30 -44.05 1.65
C LEU A 372 14.03 -45.27 2.28
N GLY A 373 14.16 -45.29 3.60
CA GLY A 373 14.83 -46.34 4.37
C GLY A 373 16.34 -46.12 4.46
N HIS A 374 17.07 -46.43 3.38
CA HIS A 374 18.54 -46.30 3.35
C HIS A 374 19.02 -44.93 2.85
N THR A 375 18.13 -44.13 2.24
CA THR A 375 18.43 -42.80 1.68
C THR A 375 17.28 -41.84 1.95
N LYS A 376 17.52 -40.55 1.77
CA LYS A 376 16.50 -39.50 1.89
C LYS A 376 16.39 -38.71 0.59
N ALA A 377 15.18 -38.27 0.27
CA ALA A 377 14.92 -37.32 -0.80
C ALA A 377 14.25 -36.08 -0.23
N LEU A 378 14.83 -34.90 -0.44
CA LEU A 378 14.16 -33.63 -0.15
C LEU A 378 13.38 -33.22 -1.39
N VAL A 379 12.07 -33.03 -1.25
CA VAL A 379 11.17 -32.73 -2.38
C VAL A 379 10.67 -31.30 -2.26
N ILE A 380 10.74 -30.55 -3.35
CA ILE A 380 10.04 -29.28 -3.56
C ILE A 380 9.02 -29.53 -4.68
N ALA A 381 7.74 -29.55 -4.33
CA ALA A 381 6.66 -29.78 -5.28
C ALA A 381 5.68 -28.62 -5.28
N GLY A 382 5.35 -28.10 -6.46
CA GLY A 382 4.30 -27.09 -6.67
C GLY A 382 3.14 -27.66 -7.48
N ALA A 383 1.98 -27.00 -7.40
CA ALA A 383 0.85 -27.28 -8.29
C ALA A 383 1.19 -26.90 -9.74
N VAL A 384 1.87 -25.75 -9.90
CA VAL A 384 2.38 -25.20 -11.16
C VAL A 384 3.88 -24.94 -11.05
N PRO A 385 4.62 -24.74 -12.17
CA PRO A 385 6.05 -24.44 -12.14
C PRO A 385 6.44 -23.24 -11.25
N ALA A 386 5.61 -22.19 -11.20
CA ALA A 386 5.85 -21.03 -10.34
C ALA A 386 5.95 -21.41 -8.85
N GLY A 387 5.11 -22.32 -8.37
CA GLY A 387 5.19 -22.84 -6.99
C GLY A 387 6.51 -23.55 -6.67
N VAL A 388 7.14 -24.19 -7.67
CA VAL A 388 8.47 -24.78 -7.49
C VAL A 388 9.54 -23.70 -7.27
N THR A 389 9.43 -22.56 -7.96
CA THR A 389 10.32 -21.41 -7.75
C THR A 389 10.12 -20.79 -6.37
N PHE A 390 8.88 -20.50 -5.97
CA PHE A 390 8.58 -19.97 -4.64
C PHE A 390 9.04 -20.91 -3.52
N GLY A 391 8.79 -22.22 -3.67
CA GLY A 391 9.26 -23.24 -2.73
C GLY A 391 10.78 -23.39 -2.67
N THR A 392 11.47 -23.10 -3.77
CA THR A 392 12.94 -23.08 -3.79
C THR A 392 13.49 -21.90 -3.00
N PHE A 393 12.94 -20.70 -3.19
CA PHE A 393 13.33 -19.55 -2.38
C PHE A 393 12.97 -19.72 -0.90
N ASP A 394 11.84 -20.36 -0.57
CA ASP A 394 11.51 -20.71 0.81
C ASP A 394 12.50 -21.70 1.41
N LEU A 395 12.92 -22.73 0.66
CA LEU A 395 13.98 -23.64 1.11
C LEU A 395 15.29 -22.89 1.35
N ILE A 396 15.71 -22.02 0.43
CA ILE A 396 16.93 -21.22 0.57
C ILE A 396 16.85 -20.33 1.82
N ARG A 397 15.73 -19.62 2.02
CA ARG A 397 15.48 -18.83 3.24
C ARG A 397 15.59 -19.68 4.49
N ARG A 398 15.00 -20.89 4.52
CA ARG A 398 15.09 -21.80 5.67
C ARG A 398 16.52 -22.26 5.98
N LEU A 399 17.34 -22.49 4.94
CA LEU A 399 18.77 -22.78 5.11
C LEU A 399 19.52 -21.56 5.65
N GLN A 400 19.23 -20.36 5.13
CA GLN A 400 19.74 -19.09 5.69
C GLN A 400 19.26 -18.83 7.12
N LEU A 401 18.16 -19.44 7.56
CA LEU A 401 17.69 -19.40 8.96
C LEU A 401 18.23 -20.55 9.81
N GLY A 402 18.99 -21.48 9.21
CA GLY A 402 19.68 -22.57 9.93
C GLY A 402 18.78 -23.77 10.22
N GLN A 403 17.63 -23.88 9.54
CA GLN A 403 16.74 -25.02 9.70
C GLN A 403 17.38 -26.30 9.12
N ASP A 404 17.05 -27.44 9.72
CA ASP A 404 17.56 -28.75 9.29
C ASP A 404 16.73 -29.29 8.11
N PRO A 405 17.29 -29.36 6.87
CA PRO A 405 16.57 -29.81 5.69
C PRO A 405 16.04 -31.25 5.86
N GLY A 406 16.75 -32.09 6.62
CA GLY A 406 16.35 -33.48 6.84
C GLY A 406 15.11 -33.68 7.72
N LYS A 407 14.52 -32.59 8.25
CA LYS A 407 13.31 -32.57 9.07
C LYS A 407 12.18 -31.72 8.49
N LEU A 408 12.38 -31.11 7.33
CA LEU A 408 11.38 -30.22 6.73
C LEU A 408 10.12 -30.99 6.30
N ASN A 409 8.96 -30.42 6.62
CA ASN A 409 7.64 -30.84 6.21
C ASN A 409 6.72 -29.61 6.22
N VAL A 410 6.85 -28.79 5.19
CA VAL A 410 6.29 -27.44 5.11
C VAL A 410 5.37 -27.38 3.91
N LEU A 411 4.10 -27.00 4.10
CA LEU A 411 3.16 -26.73 3.03
C LEU A 411 2.74 -25.25 3.13
N GLU A 412 2.96 -24.48 2.07
CA GLU A 412 2.64 -23.06 2.00
C GLU A 412 1.74 -22.80 0.79
N ASN A 413 0.69 -22.01 1.00
CA ASN A 413 -0.19 -21.50 -0.07
C ASN A 413 -0.33 -19.99 0.12
N PRO A 414 -0.21 -19.18 -0.95
CA PRO A 414 -0.47 -17.76 -0.86
C PRO A 414 -1.93 -17.49 -0.50
N GLN A 415 -2.18 -16.46 0.30
CA GLN A 415 -3.53 -16.05 0.71
C GLN A 415 -4.12 -14.96 -0.20
N ILE A 416 -3.28 -14.19 -0.89
CA ILE A 416 -3.69 -13.14 -1.83
C ILE A 416 -3.26 -13.58 -3.25
N PRO A 417 -4.22 -13.75 -4.19
CA PRO A 417 -3.92 -14.28 -5.53
C PRO A 417 -2.96 -13.41 -6.35
N LEU A 418 -3.22 -12.10 -6.45
CA LEU A 418 -2.39 -11.18 -7.21
C LEU A 418 -1.48 -10.38 -6.28
N ARG A 419 -0.17 -10.53 -6.46
CA ARG A 419 0.87 -9.90 -5.63
C ARG A 419 1.79 -9.18 -6.59
N MET A 420 1.50 -7.90 -6.82
CA MET A 420 2.11 -7.10 -7.88
C MET A 420 3.09 -6.06 -7.34
N VAL A 421 4.25 -5.95 -7.97
CA VAL A 421 5.12 -4.78 -7.84
C VAL A 421 4.85 -3.85 -9.02
N ASP A 422 4.42 -2.63 -8.75
CA ASP A 422 4.14 -1.59 -9.74
C ASP A 422 5.28 -0.58 -9.76
N HIS A 423 5.77 -0.15 -10.92
CA HIS A 423 6.90 0.79 -11.04
C HIS A 423 6.42 2.14 -11.54
N TRP A 424 6.76 3.20 -10.81
CA TRP A 424 6.48 4.56 -11.26
C TRP A 424 7.71 5.19 -11.90
N SER A 425 8.16 4.60 -13.01
CA SER A 425 9.32 5.06 -13.76
C SER A 425 9.22 4.64 -15.22
N TYR A 426 9.66 5.50 -16.13
CA TYR A 426 9.68 5.25 -17.57
C TYR A 426 10.85 4.36 -17.95
N PHE A 427 10.64 3.50 -18.95
CA PHE A 427 11.70 2.66 -19.49
C PHE A 427 12.85 3.51 -20.02
N ARG A 428 14.06 3.06 -19.70
CA ARG A 428 15.30 3.69 -20.07
C ARG A 428 15.68 3.38 -21.53
N GLY A 429 16.10 4.37 -22.33
CA GLY A 429 16.78 4.14 -23.62
C GLY A 429 15.87 4.26 -24.85
N GLY A 430 14.97 5.23 -24.83
CA GLY A 430 14.27 5.72 -26.03
C GLY A 430 15.23 6.45 -26.99
N PHE A 431 14.80 6.70 -28.23
CA PHE A 431 15.61 7.39 -29.24
C PHE A 431 16.06 8.78 -28.73
N GLY A 432 17.38 8.99 -28.61
CA GLY A 432 17.98 10.29 -28.25
C GLY A 432 18.40 10.48 -26.79
N ASP A 433 18.21 9.49 -25.92
CA ASP A 433 18.30 9.71 -24.47
C ASP A 433 19.73 9.80 -23.90
N LYS A 434 19.96 10.84 -23.09
CA LYS A 434 21.15 11.04 -22.25
C LYS A 434 20.66 11.29 -20.81
N TRP A 435 20.59 10.18 -20.06
CA TRP A 435 20.04 9.98 -18.72
C TRP A 435 20.04 11.20 -17.78
N ARG A 436 18.84 11.59 -17.32
CA ARG A 436 18.64 12.56 -16.22
C ARG A 436 18.79 11.85 -14.88
N GLY A 437 19.66 12.34 -14.01
CA GLY A 437 19.83 11.78 -12.66
C GLY A 437 18.59 12.02 -11.79
N GLY A 438 17.96 10.93 -11.34
CA GLY A 438 16.89 10.91 -10.34
C GLY A 438 15.48 11.23 -10.86
N GLY A 439 14.47 10.56 -10.29
CA GLY A 439 13.04 10.73 -10.62
C GLY A 439 12.46 9.60 -11.48
N ARG A 440 11.33 9.85 -12.15
CA ARG A 440 10.64 8.86 -13.02
C ARG A 440 11.48 8.43 -14.24
N ASN A 441 12.53 9.16 -14.60
CA ASN A 441 13.35 8.92 -15.79
C ASN A 441 14.54 7.96 -15.57
N ASP A 442 14.65 7.34 -14.39
CA ASP A 442 15.81 6.51 -14.01
C ASP A 442 15.37 5.08 -13.60
N SER A 443 14.53 4.45 -14.42
CA SER A 443 14.00 3.10 -14.18
C SER A 443 15.09 2.04 -14.18
N ILE A 444 14.92 0.93 -13.48
CA ILE A 444 15.82 -0.23 -13.64
C ILE A 444 15.62 -0.97 -14.98
N TYR A 445 14.49 -0.75 -15.67
CA TYR A 445 14.19 -1.38 -16.95
C TYR A 445 14.67 -0.52 -18.10
N SER A 446 15.34 -1.11 -19.08
CA SER A 446 15.82 -0.41 -20.27
C SER A 446 15.56 -1.20 -21.54
N TRP A 447 15.03 -0.53 -22.58
CA TRP A 447 14.85 -1.10 -23.91
C TRP A 447 16.19 -1.49 -24.55
N GLU A 448 17.22 -0.66 -24.38
CA GLU A 448 18.57 -0.96 -24.88
C GLU A 448 19.17 -2.19 -24.18
N GLU A 449 19.07 -2.28 -22.85
CA GLU A 449 19.57 -3.44 -22.09
C GLU A 449 18.84 -4.74 -22.49
N LEU A 450 17.53 -4.68 -22.76
CA LEU A 450 16.75 -5.82 -23.26
C LEU A 450 17.18 -6.21 -24.68
N ARG A 451 17.33 -5.23 -25.59
CA ARG A 451 17.71 -5.45 -26.99
C ARG A 451 19.14 -5.98 -27.15
N THR A 452 20.07 -5.49 -26.34
CA THR A 452 21.48 -5.90 -26.37
C THR A 452 21.75 -7.18 -25.56
N GLY A 453 20.81 -7.56 -24.69
CA GLY A 453 20.91 -8.75 -23.84
C GLY A 453 21.61 -8.53 -22.50
N ASP A 454 21.98 -7.29 -22.13
CA ASP A 454 22.53 -6.93 -20.81
C ASP A 454 21.45 -6.91 -19.71
N THR A 455 20.78 -8.05 -19.54
CA THR A 455 19.58 -8.18 -18.71
C THR A 455 19.88 -8.54 -17.25
N LYS A 456 21.15 -8.54 -16.84
CA LYS A 456 21.55 -9.02 -15.51
C LYS A 456 20.82 -8.28 -14.38
N ARG A 457 20.77 -6.95 -14.44
CA ARG A 457 20.10 -6.13 -13.42
C ARG A 457 18.61 -6.43 -13.33
N ILE A 458 17.93 -6.50 -14.48
CA ILE A 458 16.51 -6.84 -14.56
C ILE A 458 16.26 -8.24 -13.98
N ARG A 459 17.08 -9.24 -14.35
CA ARG A 459 17.00 -10.61 -13.82
C ARG A 459 17.23 -10.66 -12.31
N ASP A 460 18.22 -9.91 -11.80
CA ASP A 460 18.53 -9.85 -10.37
C ASP A 460 17.40 -9.19 -9.57
N TRP A 461 16.76 -8.15 -10.14
CA TRP A 461 15.59 -7.52 -9.55
C TRP A 461 14.39 -8.48 -9.47
N VAL A 462 14.04 -9.12 -10.59
CA VAL A 462 12.93 -10.08 -10.67
C VAL A 462 13.18 -11.27 -9.75
N ARG A 463 14.41 -11.78 -9.71
CA ARG A 463 14.84 -12.83 -8.77
C ARG A 463 14.57 -12.44 -7.32
N MET A 464 14.96 -11.22 -6.94
CA MET A 464 14.76 -10.70 -5.61
C MET A 464 13.27 -10.60 -5.26
N MET A 465 12.44 -10.06 -6.17
CA MET A 465 11.00 -9.97 -5.94
C MET A 465 10.33 -11.35 -5.80
N ALA A 466 10.63 -12.30 -6.68
CA ALA A 466 10.09 -13.66 -6.60
C ALA A 466 10.43 -14.34 -5.26
N SER A 467 11.63 -14.10 -4.72
CA SER A 467 12.06 -14.69 -3.44
C SER A 467 11.28 -14.19 -2.21
N ALA A 468 10.71 -12.99 -2.28
CA ALA A 468 9.82 -12.45 -1.26
C ALA A 468 8.39 -13.00 -1.38
N GLY A 469 7.97 -13.40 -2.57
CA GLY A 469 6.66 -13.99 -2.86
C GLY A 469 5.82 -13.21 -3.88
N TRP A 470 6.37 -12.21 -4.55
CA TRP A 470 5.69 -11.47 -5.62
C TRP A 470 5.48 -12.34 -6.86
N ASN A 471 4.32 -12.24 -7.53
CA ASN A 471 4.01 -13.00 -8.75
C ASN A 471 3.62 -12.14 -9.97
N ALA A 472 3.64 -10.82 -9.84
CA ALA A 472 3.37 -9.91 -10.95
C ALA A 472 4.26 -8.66 -10.88
N ILE A 473 4.60 -8.11 -12.04
CA ILE A 473 5.28 -6.81 -12.18
C ILE A 473 4.58 -6.00 -13.28
N CYS A 474 4.25 -4.75 -12.96
CA CYS A 474 3.97 -3.70 -13.95
C CYS A 474 5.18 -2.77 -13.97
N PRO A 475 6.04 -2.82 -15.02
CA PRO A 475 7.29 -2.07 -15.04
C PRO A 475 7.15 -0.66 -15.62
N SER A 476 5.99 -0.33 -16.20
CA SER A 476 5.65 0.96 -16.81
C SER A 476 4.94 1.89 -15.83
N GLU A 477 5.03 3.19 -16.06
CA GLU A 477 4.37 4.22 -15.25
C GLU A 477 2.83 4.18 -15.37
N VAL A 478 2.11 4.44 -14.27
CA VAL A 478 0.66 4.68 -14.21
C VAL A 478 0.21 5.88 -15.05
N ASN A 479 1.02 6.94 -15.14
CA ASN A 479 0.79 8.04 -16.06
C ASN A 479 1.38 7.61 -17.38
N TRP A 480 0.50 7.20 -18.30
CA TRP A 480 0.96 6.65 -19.56
C TRP A 480 1.90 7.63 -20.26
N HIS A 481 2.98 7.09 -20.81
CA HIS A 481 3.97 7.85 -21.56
C HIS A 481 4.47 7.03 -22.77
N TYR A 482 4.84 7.69 -23.87
CA TYR A 482 5.25 7.00 -25.10
C TYR A 482 6.55 6.18 -24.91
N MET A 483 7.40 6.57 -23.95
CA MET A 483 8.60 5.79 -23.58
C MET A 483 8.26 4.38 -23.09
N ASP A 484 7.04 4.17 -22.60
CA ASP A 484 6.55 2.88 -22.12
C ASP A 484 5.67 2.17 -23.17
N ASN A 485 5.68 2.61 -24.44
CA ASN A 485 4.85 2.01 -25.46
C ASN A 485 5.35 0.61 -25.87
N TYR A 486 4.66 -0.43 -25.40
CA TYR A 486 5.04 -1.82 -25.68
C TYR A 486 4.92 -2.19 -27.16
N LEU A 487 4.02 -1.54 -27.92
CA LEU A 487 3.80 -1.86 -29.32
C LEU A 487 5.02 -1.55 -30.20
N ASP A 488 5.87 -0.61 -29.78
CA ASP A 488 7.11 -0.25 -30.48
C ASP A 488 8.29 -1.16 -30.08
N HIS A 489 8.10 -2.01 -29.06
CA HIS A 489 9.15 -2.80 -28.40
C HIS A 489 8.74 -4.27 -28.16
N LEU A 490 7.93 -4.85 -29.06
CA LEU A 490 7.36 -6.19 -28.86
C LEU A 490 8.41 -7.29 -28.65
N ASP A 491 9.57 -7.20 -29.32
CA ASP A 491 10.66 -8.18 -29.16
C ASP A 491 11.30 -8.06 -27.75
N GLU A 492 11.53 -6.85 -27.27
CA GLU A 492 12.03 -6.58 -25.92
C GLU A 492 11.01 -6.95 -24.83
N VAL A 493 9.71 -6.72 -25.09
CA VAL A 493 8.60 -7.12 -24.21
C VAL A 493 8.55 -8.65 -24.07
N GLU A 494 8.75 -9.40 -25.16
CA GLU A 494 8.83 -10.87 -25.13
C GLU A 494 10.01 -11.36 -24.26
N ILE A 495 11.18 -10.71 -24.37
CA ILE A 495 12.35 -11.00 -23.53
C ILE A 495 12.05 -10.73 -22.05
N LEU A 496 11.46 -9.56 -21.75
CA LEU A 496 11.10 -9.17 -20.39
C LEU A 496 10.10 -10.16 -19.78
N ALA A 497 9.03 -10.51 -20.51
CA ALA A 497 8.08 -11.52 -20.08
C ALA A 497 8.74 -12.88 -19.86
N GLY A 498 9.70 -13.27 -20.70
CA GLY A 498 10.54 -14.45 -20.51
C GLY A 498 11.31 -14.44 -19.19
N ILE A 499 11.92 -13.31 -18.84
CA ILE A 499 12.61 -13.13 -17.55
C ILE A 499 11.65 -13.32 -16.38
N LEU A 500 10.47 -12.68 -16.43
CA LEU A 500 9.48 -12.79 -15.36
C LEU A 500 8.97 -14.23 -15.22
N ARG A 501 8.65 -14.89 -16.34
CA ARG A 501 8.18 -16.29 -16.38
C ARG A 501 9.18 -17.27 -15.81
N ASP A 502 10.48 -17.06 -16.06
CA ASP A 502 11.56 -17.87 -15.49
C ASP A 502 11.55 -17.85 -13.94
N TYR A 503 11.04 -16.79 -13.33
CA TYR A 503 10.90 -16.64 -11.88
C TYR A 503 9.46 -16.82 -11.38
N GLY A 504 8.54 -17.31 -12.23
CA GLY A 504 7.14 -17.55 -11.85
C GLY A 504 6.32 -16.26 -11.69
N MET A 505 6.72 -15.18 -12.37
CA MET A 505 6.02 -13.89 -12.35
C MET A 505 5.38 -13.58 -13.70
N THR A 506 4.32 -12.75 -13.67
CA THR A 506 3.53 -12.34 -14.84
C THR A 506 3.78 -10.86 -15.18
N LEU A 507 3.86 -10.55 -16.47
CA LEU A 507 4.05 -9.17 -16.97
C LEU A 507 2.71 -8.45 -17.12
N TYR A 508 2.64 -7.20 -16.66
CA TYR A 508 1.51 -6.27 -16.84
C TYR A 508 2.00 -4.97 -17.50
N TRP A 509 1.07 -4.19 -18.04
CA TRP A 509 1.36 -2.90 -18.66
C TRP A 509 0.33 -1.84 -18.25
N SER A 510 0.77 -0.58 -18.17
CA SER A 510 -0.10 0.59 -18.05
C SER A 510 -0.20 1.35 -19.35
N PRO A 511 -1.11 0.96 -20.28
CA PRO A 511 -1.36 1.67 -21.52
C PRO A 511 -2.23 2.92 -21.32
N SER A 512 -2.28 3.77 -22.35
CA SER A 512 -3.33 4.79 -22.44
C SER A 512 -4.68 4.11 -22.66
N TYR A 513 -5.77 4.73 -22.19
CA TYR A 513 -7.10 4.15 -22.33
C TYR A 513 -7.52 3.93 -23.80
N HIS A 514 -6.98 4.71 -24.73
CA HIS A 514 -7.19 4.51 -26.17
C HIS A 514 -6.61 3.19 -26.67
N LEU A 515 -5.36 2.90 -26.30
CA LEU A 515 -4.71 1.64 -26.66
C LEU A 515 -5.41 0.45 -25.99
N ALA A 516 -5.85 0.63 -24.74
CA ALA A 516 -6.56 -0.40 -23.97
C ALA A 516 -7.95 -0.74 -24.55
N LEU A 517 -8.61 0.21 -25.22
CA LEU A 517 -9.90 0.03 -25.89
C LEU A 517 -9.79 -0.65 -27.26
N ASP A 518 -8.60 -0.72 -27.84
CA ASP A 518 -8.36 -1.38 -29.11
C ASP A 518 -8.09 -2.87 -28.91
N GLN A 519 -8.95 -3.72 -29.45
CA GLN A 519 -8.77 -5.17 -29.45
C GLN A 519 -7.45 -5.58 -30.12
N HIS A 520 -7.01 -4.84 -31.14
CA HIS A 520 -5.79 -5.17 -31.87
C HIS A 520 -4.54 -5.07 -30.97
N THR A 521 -4.49 -4.07 -30.08
CA THR A 521 -3.41 -3.92 -29.09
C THR A 521 -3.29 -5.17 -28.23
N ALA A 522 -4.42 -5.65 -27.68
CA ALA A 522 -4.43 -6.86 -26.85
C ALA A 522 -3.99 -8.08 -27.66
N ASP A 523 -4.57 -8.28 -28.85
CA ASP A 523 -4.26 -9.43 -29.70
C ASP A 523 -2.78 -9.49 -30.09
N GLN A 524 -2.15 -8.35 -30.39
CA GLN A 524 -0.71 -8.28 -30.70
C GLN A 524 0.16 -8.65 -29.49
N LEU A 525 -0.19 -8.15 -28.30
CA LEU A 525 0.54 -8.47 -27.07
C LEU A 525 0.43 -9.95 -26.72
N TYR A 526 -0.79 -10.52 -26.70
CA TYR A 526 -1.00 -11.93 -26.38
C TYR A 526 -0.44 -12.89 -27.45
N ALA A 527 -0.34 -12.44 -28.71
CA ALA A 527 0.36 -13.22 -29.74
C ALA A 527 1.86 -13.38 -29.45
N ARG A 528 2.50 -12.38 -28.80
CA ARG A 528 3.91 -12.43 -28.41
C ARG A 528 4.13 -12.98 -27.00
N VAL A 529 3.23 -12.65 -26.08
CA VAL A 529 3.29 -13.02 -24.67
C VAL A 529 1.96 -13.68 -24.27
N PRO A 530 1.79 -14.99 -24.53
CA PRO A 530 0.51 -15.68 -24.29
C PRO A 530 0.04 -15.71 -22.83
N ASP A 531 0.96 -15.50 -21.89
CA ASP A 531 0.71 -15.42 -20.45
C ASP A 531 0.81 -13.96 -19.94
N PHE A 532 0.56 -12.97 -20.79
CA PHE A 532 0.46 -11.57 -20.37
C PHE A 532 -0.68 -11.40 -19.35
N GLY A 533 -0.45 -10.62 -18.30
CA GLY A 533 -1.39 -10.53 -17.18
C GLY A 533 -2.56 -9.58 -17.42
N GLY A 534 -2.36 -8.58 -18.27
CA GLY A 534 -3.37 -7.55 -18.59
C GLY A 534 -2.91 -6.13 -18.28
N TYR A 535 -3.89 -5.25 -18.08
CA TYR A 535 -3.65 -3.80 -17.99
C TYR A 535 -3.80 -3.27 -16.57
N MET A 536 -3.00 -2.26 -16.22
CA MET A 536 -3.15 -1.46 -15.02
C MET A 536 -3.45 -0.01 -15.41
N MET A 537 -4.64 0.46 -15.05
CA MET A 537 -5.24 1.69 -15.55
C MET A 537 -5.33 2.76 -14.47
N LYS A 538 -4.80 3.95 -14.76
CA LYS A 538 -5.12 5.20 -14.06
C LYS A 538 -6.09 6.00 -14.94
N LEU A 539 -7.34 6.15 -14.48
CA LEU A 539 -8.41 6.80 -15.24
C LEU A 539 -8.99 7.98 -14.46
N GLY A 540 -9.28 9.09 -15.15
CA GLY A 540 -10.03 10.22 -14.62
C GLY A 540 -9.35 10.99 -13.48
N SER A 541 -8.02 10.91 -13.37
CA SER A 541 -7.26 11.40 -12.22
C SER A 541 -5.95 12.07 -12.63
N GLU A 542 -5.62 13.22 -12.05
CA GLU A 542 -4.34 13.94 -12.29
C GLU A 542 -4.00 14.13 -13.76
N LYS A 543 -4.99 14.57 -14.55
CA LYS A 543 -4.91 14.76 -16.02
C LYS A 543 -4.84 13.48 -16.86
N GLN A 544 -4.85 12.29 -16.26
CA GLN A 544 -5.09 11.06 -17.02
C GLN A 544 -6.57 10.96 -17.40
N ASN A 545 -6.82 10.84 -18.70
CA ASN A 545 -8.15 10.78 -19.29
C ASN A 545 -8.82 9.41 -19.07
N GLY A 546 -10.11 9.33 -19.41
CA GLY A 546 -10.91 8.12 -19.27
C GLY A 546 -11.84 8.12 -18.04
N ASP A 547 -12.96 7.41 -18.17
CA ASP A 547 -14.00 7.27 -17.15
C ASP A 547 -13.75 5.97 -16.37
N PRO A 548 -13.55 6.03 -15.04
CA PRO A 548 -13.31 4.84 -14.21
C PRO A 548 -14.57 4.00 -13.96
N ARG A 549 -15.74 4.39 -14.48
CA ARG A 549 -17.02 3.68 -14.30
C ARG A 549 -17.21 2.51 -15.27
N PRO A 550 -18.15 1.59 -14.97
CA PRO A 550 -18.35 0.36 -15.75
C PRO A 550 -18.44 0.54 -17.27
N PRO A 551 -19.13 1.54 -17.85
CA PRO A 551 -19.30 1.61 -19.31
C PRO A 551 -17.99 1.63 -20.12
N MET A 552 -16.93 2.25 -19.60
CA MET A 552 -15.63 2.28 -20.27
C MET A 552 -14.72 1.16 -19.77
N VAL A 553 -14.64 0.99 -18.44
CA VAL A 553 -13.79 -0.04 -17.84
C VAL A 553 -14.17 -1.44 -18.33
N ASN A 554 -15.46 -1.74 -18.47
CA ASN A 554 -15.92 -3.03 -18.97
C ASN A 554 -15.55 -3.23 -20.45
N ARG A 555 -15.51 -2.16 -21.27
CA ARG A 555 -15.05 -2.28 -22.65
C ARG A 555 -13.56 -2.59 -22.74
N ILE A 556 -12.75 -1.97 -21.87
CA ILE A 556 -11.33 -2.32 -21.75
C ILE A 556 -11.18 -3.76 -21.27
N ALA A 557 -11.95 -4.18 -20.26
CA ALA A 557 -11.92 -5.54 -19.76
C ALA A 557 -12.35 -6.58 -20.82
N ASP A 558 -13.31 -6.21 -21.67
CA ASP A 558 -13.78 -7.04 -22.79
C ASP A 558 -12.67 -7.24 -23.85
N THR A 559 -11.70 -6.33 -24.01
CA THR A 559 -10.57 -6.55 -24.94
C THR A 559 -9.59 -7.62 -24.44
N LEU A 560 -9.46 -7.75 -23.12
CA LEU A 560 -8.60 -8.73 -22.46
C LEU A 560 -9.27 -10.10 -22.25
N ALA A 561 -10.60 -10.12 -22.15
CA ALA A 561 -11.38 -11.31 -21.81
C ALA A 561 -11.12 -12.55 -22.71
N PRO A 562 -10.94 -12.43 -24.05
CA PRO A 562 -10.63 -13.58 -24.91
C PRO A 562 -9.32 -14.30 -24.54
N HIS A 563 -8.42 -13.60 -23.86
CA HIS A 563 -7.09 -14.09 -23.49
C HIS A 563 -6.95 -14.41 -21.99
N GLY A 564 -7.99 -14.16 -21.19
CA GLY A 564 -7.98 -14.37 -19.74
C GLY A 564 -7.29 -13.27 -18.92
N GLY A 565 -7.03 -12.10 -19.52
CA GLY A 565 -6.36 -10.98 -18.86
C GLY A 565 -7.23 -10.21 -17.87
N LEU A 566 -6.58 -9.55 -16.91
CA LEU A 566 -7.21 -8.69 -15.91
C LEU A 566 -7.09 -7.21 -16.26
N CYS A 567 -8.15 -6.44 -16.00
CA CYS A 567 -8.13 -4.98 -16.02
C CYS A 567 -8.09 -4.47 -14.57
N LEU A 568 -6.91 -4.05 -14.11
CA LEU A 568 -6.73 -3.43 -12.80
C LEU A 568 -7.02 -1.94 -12.93
N VAL A 569 -7.99 -1.41 -12.19
CA VAL A 569 -8.34 0.02 -12.21
C VAL A 569 -8.01 0.64 -10.87
N ARG A 570 -7.13 1.64 -10.87
CA ARG A 570 -6.75 2.35 -9.65
C ARG A 570 -7.96 3.13 -9.11
N GLY A 571 -8.23 2.98 -7.81
CA GLY A 571 -9.26 3.73 -7.10
C GLY A 571 -8.86 5.16 -6.75
N PHE A 572 -7.66 5.61 -7.15
CA PHE A 572 -7.15 6.94 -6.87
C PHE A 572 -7.68 7.98 -7.86
N VAL A 573 -8.93 8.41 -7.65
CA VAL A 573 -9.62 9.41 -8.48
C VAL A 573 -9.91 10.64 -7.64
N TYR A 574 -9.49 11.83 -8.09
CA TYR A 574 -9.77 13.09 -7.40
C TYR A 574 -9.54 14.31 -8.31
N GLY A 575 -9.94 15.51 -7.85
CA GLY A 575 -9.65 16.78 -8.53
C GLY A 575 -10.47 17.07 -9.79
N ASN A 576 -11.33 16.13 -10.22
CA ASN A 576 -12.16 16.27 -11.40
C ASN A 576 -13.58 16.73 -11.02
N TYR A 577 -13.85 18.03 -11.21
CA TYR A 577 -15.16 18.64 -10.92
C TYR A 577 -16.31 18.08 -11.76
N ARG A 578 -16.01 17.31 -12.81
CA ARG A 578 -16.99 16.57 -13.62
C ARG A 578 -17.86 15.64 -12.79
N TYR A 579 -17.31 15.05 -11.74
CA TYR A 579 -18.01 14.06 -10.92
C TYR A 579 -18.66 14.67 -9.67
N THR A 580 -18.07 15.74 -9.12
CA THR A 580 -18.58 16.39 -7.92
C THR A 580 -17.99 17.79 -7.73
N PRO A 581 -18.76 18.76 -7.17
CA PRO A 581 -18.23 20.08 -6.82
C PRO A 581 -17.23 20.06 -5.65
N GLU A 582 -17.12 18.96 -4.91
CA GLU A 582 -16.21 18.80 -3.76
C GLU A 582 -15.22 17.66 -4.02
N PRO A 583 -14.23 17.85 -4.92
CA PRO A 583 -13.47 16.75 -5.49
C PRO A 583 -12.30 16.27 -4.62
N TYR A 584 -12.58 16.05 -3.35
CA TYR A 584 -11.60 15.66 -2.35
C TYR A 584 -11.20 14.18 -2.46
N ARG A 585 -9.91 13.89 -2.26
CA ARG A 585 -9.34 12.53 -2.29
C ARG A 585 -10.06 11.54 -1.39
N HIS A 586 -10.55 12.02 -0.24
CA HIS A 586 -11.22 11.22 0.77
C HIS A 586 -12.67 10.86 0.40
N LEU A 587 -13.30 11.60 -0.52
CA LEU A 587 -14.71 11.45 -0.86
C LEU A 587 -14.92 10.80 -2.23
N ILE A 588 -14.23 11.31 -3.25
CA ILE A 588 -14.49 10.94 -4.65
C ILE A 588 -14.45 9.43 -4.89
N PRO A 589 -13.42 8.67 -4.44
CA PRO A 589 -13.36 7.26 -4.73
C PRO A 589 -14.64 6.52 -4.32
N HIS A 590 -15.11 6.76 -3.08
CA HIS A 590 -16.37 6.17 -2.63
C HIS A 590 -17.55 6.60 -3.52
N ASP A 591 -17.68 7.89 -3.82
CA ASP A 591 -18.85 8.41 -4.56
C ASP A 591 -18.91 7.94 -6.02
N ILE A 592 -17.77 7.59 -6.62
CA ILE A 592 -17.70 7.05 -7.98
C ILE A 592 -17.94 5.55 -7.98
N PHE A 593 -17.26 4.80 -7.10
CA PHE A 593 -17.21 3.35 -7.23
C PHE A 593 -18.28 2.62 -6.41
N ALA A 594 -18.67 3.14 -5.24
CA ALA A 594 -19.64 2.46 -4.38
C ALA A 594 -21.03 2.28 -5.02
N PRO A 595 -21.58 3.25 -5.79
CA PRO A 595 -22.84 3.04 -6.53
C PRO A 595 -22.75 2.00 -7.65
N GLU A 596 -21.54 1.69 -8.11
CA GLU A 596 -21.25 0.84 -9.26
C GLU A 596 -20.83 -0.58 -8.85
N ASP A 597 -20.85 -0.90 -7.56
CA ASP A 597 -20.50 -2.23 -7.06
C ASP A 597 -21.38 -3.32 -7.71
N GLY A 598 -20.74 -4.38 -8.20
CA GLY A 598 -21.40 -5.48 -8.91
C GLY A 598 -21.64 -5.24 -10.40
N GLN A 599 -21.37 -4.03 -10.93
CA GLN A 599 -21.55 -3.71 -12.35
C GLN A 599 -20.28 -3.85 -13.21
N TYR A 600 -19.11 -4.00 -12.58
CA TYR A 600 -17.86 -4.27 -13.27
C TYR A 600 -17.78 -5.73 -13.76
N ARG A 601 -17.04 -6.00 -14.85
CA ARG A 601 -16.80 -7.38 -15.32
C ARG A 601 -16.04 -8.20 -14.27
N GLU A 602 -16.20 -9.52 -14.33
CA GLU A 602 -15.52 -10.46 -13.42
C GLU A 602 -13.98 -10.42 -13.51
N ASN A 603 -13.42 -9.94 -14.64
CA ASN A 603 -11.97 -9.74 -14.82
C ASN A 603 -11.50 -8.30 -14.53
N VAL A 604 -12.31 -7.48 -13.84
CA VAL A 604 -11.92 -6.16 -13.35
C VAL A 604 -11.57 -6.23 -11.87
N VAL A 605 -10.45 -5.64 -11.49
CA VAL A 605 -10.05 -5.49 -10.07
C VAL A 605 -9.90 -4.00 -9.76
N LEU A 606 -10.69 -3.49 -8.82
CA LEU A 606 -10.51 -2.13 -8.32
C LEU A 606 -9.37 -2.10 -7.29
N VAL A 607 -8.44 -1.15 -7.42
CA VAL A 607 -7.25 -1.06 -6.58
C VAL A 607 -7.18 0.34 -5.93
N PRO A 608 -7.98 0.63 -4.90
CA PRO A 608 -7.83 1.86 -4.12
C PRO A 608 -6.47 1.91 -3.40
N LYS A 609 -5.99 3.10 -3.06
CA LYS A 609 -4.82 3.25 -2.17
C LYS A 609 -5.15 2.75 -0.78
N GLY A 610 -4.19 2.21 -0.03
CA GLY A 610 -4.38 1.75 1.36
C GLY A 610 -4.53 2.86 2.41
N SER A 611 -4.98 4.04 2.00
CA SER A 611 -5.28 5.20 2.85
C SER A 611 -6.28 6.10 2.14
N ALA A 612 -7.16 6.79 2.88
CA ALA A 612 -8.18 7.67 2.30
C ALA A 612 -7.64 8.89 1.50
N GLY A 613 -6.37 9.27 1.68
CA GLY A 613 -5.71 10.33 0.92
C GLY A 613 -4.74 9.80 -0.14
N ASP A 614 -3.44 9.90 0.11
CA ASP A 614 -2.36 9.57 -0.84
C ASP A 614 -1.15 8.90 -0.17
N TRP A 615 -1.37 7.67 0.28
CA TRP A 615 -0.44 6.83 1.07
C TRP A 615 0.03 7.44 2.38
N ASP A 616 -0.77 8.35 2.90
CA ASP A 616 -0.66 8.98 4.19
C ASP A 616 -0.29 8.00 5.32
N TYR A 617 0.76 8.31 6.09
CA TYR A 617 1.30 7.38 7.09
C TYR A 617 0.30 7.06 8.19
N SER A 618 -0.42 8.09 8.69
CA SER A 618 -1.44 7.97 9.74
C SER A 618 -2.79 8.51 9.26
N ALA A 619 -3.46 7.77 8.39
CA ALA A 619 -4.80 8.08 7.90
C ALA A 619 -5.77 6.91 8.13
N PRO A 620 -7.09 7.16 8.21
CA PRO A 620 -8.07 6.08 8.22
C PRO A 620 -7.98 5.24 6.94
N ILE A 621 -8.43 3.99 7.03
CA ILE A 621 -8.60 3.15 5.83
C ILE A 621 -9.59 3.83 4.86
N PRO A 622 -9.47 3.64 3.55
CA PRO A 622 -10.45 4.15 2.59
C PRO A 622 -11.85 3.62 2.89
N ALA A 623 -12.87 4.48 2.74
CA ALA A 623 -14.27 4.04 2.88
C ALA A 623 -14.63 2.91 1.89
N MET A 624 -13.96 2.89 0.74
CA MET A 624 -14.04 1.84 -0.29
C MET A 624 -13.90 0.41 0.28
N ASP A 625 -13.00 0.21 1.25
CA ASP A 625 -12.72 -1.10 1.85
C ASP A 625 -13.95 -1.72 2.53
N GLY A 626 -14.86 -0.86 3.04
CA GLY A 626 -16.08 -1.27 3.74
C GLY A 626 -17.32 -1.39 2.85
N VAL A 627 -17.31 -0.84 1.64
CA VAL A 627 -18.52 -0.71 0.80
C VAL A 627 -18.53 -1.60 -0.44
N MET A 628 -17.38 -1.86 -1.05
CA MET A 628 -17.30 -2.73 -2.24
C MET A 628 -17.49 -4.17 -1.80
N LYS A 629 -18.58 -4.84 -2.18
CA LYS A 629 -18.94 -6.20 -1.77
C LYS A 629 -18.95 -7.20 -2.91
N GLU A 630 -19.39 -6.79 -4.09
CA GLU A 630 -19.65 -7.67 -5.23
C GLU A 630 -18.55 -7.61 -6.29
N THR A 631 -17.72 -6.55 -6.27
CA THR A 631 -16.59 -6.36 -7.19
C THR A 631 -15.28 -6.87 -6.58
N LEU A 632 -14.39 -7.44 -7.41
CA LEU A 632 -13.03 -7.77 -6.98
C LEU A 632 -12.30 -6.48 -6.59
N SER A 633 -11.70 -6.50 -5.40
CA SER A 633 -10.98 -5.36 -4.84
C SER A 633 -9.59 -5.78 -4.39
N GLY A 634 -8.63 -4.87 -4.54
CA GLY A 634 -7.28 -4.96 -4.01
C GLY A 634 -6.90 -3.71 -3.22
N SER A 635 -5.60 -3.52 -2.99
CA SER A 635 -5.09 -2.27 -2.43
C SER A 635 -3.70 -1.94 -2.98
N GLU A 636 -3.49 -0.64 -3.23
CA GLU A 636 -2.23 -0.04 -3.65
C GLU A 636 -1.51 0.56 -2.42
N LEU A 637 -0.31 0.06 -2.15
CA LEU A 637 0.52 0.43 -1.01
C LEU A 637 1.85 0.97 -1.53
N VAL A 638 2.30 2.11 -1.00
CA VAL A 638 3.65 2.63 -1.29
C VAL A 638 4.69 1.73 -0.62
N ILE A 639 5.75 1.32 -1.35
CA ILE A 639 6.87 0.53 -0.80
C ILE A 639 8.06 1.42 -0.41
N ASP A 640 8.38 2.43 -1.21
CA ASP A 640 9.57 3.28 -0.99
C ASP A 640 9.25 4.76 -1.21
N LYS A 641 9.80 5.63 -0.36
CA LYS A 641 9.74 7.09 -0.45
C LYS A 641 11.10 7.78 -0.23
N GLY A 642 12.21 7.05 -0.34
CA GLY A 642 13.56 7.64 -0.38
C GLY A 642 14.19 8.01 0.97
N PHE A 643 13.61 7.58 2.10
CA PHE A 643 14.17 7.75 3.45
C PHE A 643 14.16 6.42 4.21
N PRO A 644 15.09 6.18 5.18
CA PRO A 644 15.24 4.90 5.90
C PRO A 644 14.07 4.60 6.82
N CYS A 645 12.96 4.09 6.27
CA CYS A 645 11.74 3.79 7.01
C CYS A 645 11.18 2.42 6.65
N SER A 646 10.80 1.66 7.68
CA SER A 646 9.98 0.46 7.52
C SER A 646 8.49 0.80 7.48
N TRP A 647 7.78 0.28 6.48
CA TRP A 647 6.32 0.42 6.34
C TRP A 647 5.57 -0.87 6.67
N VAL A 648 6.30 -1.92 7.07
CA VAL A 648 5.73 -3.26 7.27
C VAL A 648 4.72 -3.28 8.41
N GLU A 649 4.97 -2.53 9.49
CA GLU A 649 4.02 -2.37 10.59
C GLU A 649 2.73 -1.69 10.12
N LYS A 650 2.83 -0.58 9.37
CA LYS A 650 1.67 0.09 8.78
C LYS A 650 0.83 -0.84 7.90
N TRP A 651 1.44 -1.61 7.00
CA TRP A 651 0.69 -2.51 6.12
C TRP A 651 0.06 -3.65 6.89
N LYS A 652 0.76 -4.19 7.90
CA LYS A 652 0.18 -5.19 8.78
C LYS A 652 -1.02 -4.63 9.53
N TRP A 653 -0.90 -3.42 10.08
CA TRP A 653 -2.02 -2.70 10.70
C TRP A 653 -3.19 -2.58 9.71
N TRP A 654 -2.94 -2.16 8.47
CA TRP A 654 -3.98 -2.02 7.43
C TRP A 654 -4.67 -3.36 7.13
N LEU A 655 -3.91 -4.44 6.96
CA LEU A 655 -4.42 -5.79 6.70
C LEU A 655 -5.29 -6.33 7.85
N ASP A 656 -4.94 -5.96 9.08
CA ASP A 656 -5.66 -6.33 10.30
C ASP A 656 -6.79 -5.35 10.66
N GLN A 657 -7.04 -4.29 9.87
CA GLN A 657 -8.19 -3.39 10.08
C GLN A 657 -9.49 -4.08 9.71
N ASP A 658 -10.48 -3.94 10.60
CA ASP A 658 -11.86 -4.36 10.35
C ASP A 658 -12.59 -3.28 9.55
N SER A 659 -12.90 -3.57 8.29
CA SER A 659 -13.65 -2.64 7.44
C SER A 659 -15.15 -2.65 7.72
N TYR A 660 -15.62 -3.59 8.55
CA TYR A 660 -17.04 -3.86 8.80
C TYR A 660 -17.86 -4.15 7.54
N ARG A 661 -17.21 -4.48 6.41
CA ARG A 661 -17.83 -4.76 5.10
C ARG A 661 -19.01 -5.74 5.21
N SER A 662 -18.86 -6.78 6.02
CA SER A 662 -19.88 -7.80 6.26
C SER A 662 -20.18 -7.97 7.77
N GLY A 663 -20.08 -6.87 8.53
CA GLY A 663 -20.17 -6.87 10.00
C GLY A 663 -18.79 -7.00 10.67
N PRO A 664 -18.73 -7.04 12.02
CA PRO A 664 -17.48 -7.12 12.76
C PRO A 664 -16.61 -8.29 12.31
N GLY A 665 -15.30 -8.11 12.21
CA GLY A 665 -14.33 -9.10 11.75
C GLY A 665 -14.16 -9.21 10.24
N SER A 666 -14.60 -8.20 9.49
CA SER A 666 -14.40 -8.13 8.05
C SER A 666 -13.03 -7.53 7.74
N PHE A 667 -11.97 -8.25 8.09
CA PHE A 667 -10.61 -7.73 7.94
C PHE A 667 -10.25 -7.54 6.47
N ASN A 668 -9.47 -6.49 6.19
CA ASN A 668 -8.97 -6.21 4.86
C ASN A 668 -8.21 -7.42 4.27
N LYS A 669 -7.39 -8.11 5.07
CA LYS A 669 -6.68 -9.33 4.66
C LYS A 669 -7.56 -10.46 4.13
N SER A 670 -8.85 -10.50 4.50
CA SER A 670 -9.82 -11.51 4.05
C SER A 670 -10.66 -11.07 2.85
N SER A 671 -10.49 -9.82 2.41
CA SER A 671 -11.38 -9.17 1.43
C SER A 671 -10.66 -8.71 0.17
N VAL A 672 -9.32 -8.75 0.15
CA VAL A 672 -8.48 -8.31 -0.96
C VAL A 672 -8.07 -9.48 -1.87
N HIS A 673 -8.07 -9.22 -3.16
CA HIS A 673 -7.66 -10.14 -4.23
C HIS A 673 -6.34 -9.72 -4.87
N CYS A 674 -5.94 -8.47 -4.67
CA CYS A 674 -4.69 -7.89 -5.15
C CYS A 674 -4.02 -7.06 -4.06
N ILE A 675 -2.71 -7.25 -3.87
CA ILE A 675 -1.84 -6.28 -3.20
C ILE A 675 -0.85 -5.77 -4.24
N MET A 676 -0.88 -4.47 -4.45
CA MET A 676 0.01 -3.75 -5.34
C MET A 676 0.97 -2.91 -4.52
N GLY A 677 2.26 -3.15 -4.69
CA GLY A 677 3.32 -2.40 -4.03
C GLY A 677 4.03 -1.47 -5.00
N VAL A 678 3.96 -0.16 -4.77
CA VAL A 678 4.58 0.83 -5.67
C VAL A 678 6.07 1.00 -5.37
N ALA A 679 6.88 0.64 -6.36
CA ALA A 679 8.32 0.68 -6.37
C ALA A 679 8.86 1.95 -7.04
N MET A 680 9.91 2.51 -6.46
CA MET A 680 10.65 3.66 -6.98
C MET A 680 12.16 3.40 -7.00
N VAL A 681 12.54 2.15 -7.34
CA VAL A 681 13.95 1.73 -7.40
C VAL A 681 14.66 2.31 -8.60
N ARG A 682 15.97 2.53 -8.45
CA ARG A 682 16.83 3.11 -9.48
C ARG A 682 18.11 2.28 -9.63
N PRO A 683 18.83 2.39 -10.77
CA PRO A 683 20.17 1.84 -10.94
C PRO A 683 21.19 2.34 -9.89
N GLN A 684 21.28 1.70 -8.73
CA GLN A 684 22.24 2.05 -7.68
C GLN A 684 22.66 0.85 -6.82
N ALA A 685 23.66 1.05 -5.96
CA ALA A 685 24.27 0.01 -5.13
C ALA A 685 23.25 -0.75 -4.25
N SER A 686 22.32 -0.03 -3.62
CA SER A 686 21.30 -0.58 -2.73
C SER A 686 19.90 -0.64 -3.34
N TRP A 687 19.75 -0.46 -4.66
CA TRP A 687 18.47 -0.34 -5.40
C TRP A 687 17.62 0.89 -5.04
N GLY A 688 17.55 1.26 -3.76
CA GLY A 688 16.94 2.48 -3.22
C GLY A 688 17.96 3.35 -2.46
N ASP A 689 17.50 4.49 -1.98
CA ASP A 689 18.35 5.49 -1.29
C ASP A 689 18.89 4.97 0.06
N SER A 690 18.21 3.99 0.65
CA SER A 690 18.63 3.32 1.88
C SER A 690 18.61 1.79 1.77
N PRO A 691 19.63 1.06 2.27
CA PRO A 691 19.59 -0.40 2.34
C PRO A 691 18.49 -0.91 3.25
N LEU A 692 18.07 -0.11 4.25
CA LEU A 692 16.98 -0.47 5.15
C LEU A 692 15.62 -0.51 4.44
N ASN A 693 15.43 0.26 3.35
CA ASN A 693 14.19 0.27 2.58
C ASN A 693 13.94 -1.06 1.86
N MET A 694 14.96 -1.89 1.68
CA MET A 694 14.78 -3.23 1.11
C MET A 694 13.91 -4.14 1.99
N VAL A 695 13.75 -3.83 3.29
CA VAL A 695 12.78 -4.51 4.16
C VAL A 695 11.34 -4.32 3.67
N ASN A 696 11.03 -3.23 2.97
CA ASN A 696 9.69 -2.90 2.50
C ASN A 696 9.28 -3.81 1.34
N TYR A 697 10.18 -3.99 0.37
CA TYR A 697 10.00 -4.91 -0.75
C TYR A 697 9.87 -6.36 -0.28
N TYR A 698 10.71 -6.74 0.69
CA TYR A 698 10.65 -8.05 1.31
C TYR A 698 9.35 -8.24 2.09
N GLY A 699 9.10 -7.36 3.06
CA GLY A 699 8.04 -7.45 4.04
C GLY A 699 6.64 -7.38 3.44
N LEU A 700 6.41 -6.51 2.45
CA LEU A 700 5.12 -6.50 1.76
C LEU A 700 4.91 -7.78 0.95
N GLY A 701 5.96 -8.31 0.31
CA GLY A 701 5.90 -9.60 -0.38
C GLY A 701 5.56 -10.76 0.59
N ARG A 702 6.17 -10.77 1.79
CA ARG A 702 5.84 -11.76 2.84
C ARG A 702 4.40 -11.63 3.33
N LEU A 703 3.92 -10.41 3.56
CA LEU A 703 2.54 -10.13 3.97
C LEU A 703 1.53 -10.45 2.86
N ALA A 704 1.85 -10.14 1.61
CA ALA A 704 1.01 -10.47 0.47
C ALA A 704 0.90 -12.00 0.27
N TRP A 705 1.99 -12.74 0.54
CA TRP A 705 1.94 -14.19 0.59
C TRP A 705 1.07 -14.70 1.74
N ASN A 706 1.31 -14.23 2.97
CA ASN A 706 0.53 -14.62 4.14
C ASN A 706 0.40 -13.44 5.13
N PRO A 707 -0.77 -12.77 5.17
CA PRO A 707 -1.03 -11.63 6.05
C PRO A 707 -0.94 -11.94 7.56
N ASP A 708 -1.08 -13.20 7.94
CA ASP A 708 -1.10 -13.61 9.35
C ASP A 708 0.31 -13.73 9.97
N ARG A 709 1.38 -13.64 9.15
CA ARG A 709 2.76 -13.59 9.64
C ARG A 709 2.95 -12.42 10.61
N SER A 710 3.72 -12.64 11.67
CA SER A 710 4.06 -11.60 12.64
C SER A 710 5.16 -10.68 12.11
N LEU A 711 5.22 -9.44 12.62
CA LEU A 711 6.30 -8.51 12.29
C LEU A 711 7.66 -9.07 12.73
N ASP A 712 7.71 -9.66 13.93
CA ASP A 712 8.93 -10.24 14.48
C ASP A 712 9.46 -11.38 13.59
N GLU A 713 8.59 -12.23 13.02
CA GLU A 713 9.00 -13.24 12.03
C GLU A 713 9.56 -12.60 10.76
N ILE A 714 8.86 -11.64 10.16
CA ILE A 714 9.27 -11.01 8.89
C ILE A 714 10.61 -10.28 9.06
N TYR A 715 10.76 -9.48 10.12
CA TYR A 715 11.99 -8.77 10.41
C TYR A 715 13.12 -9.74 10.77
N HIS A 716 12.86 -10.79 11.55
CA HIS A 716 13.88 -11.80 11.83
C HIS A 716 14.36 -12.49 10.55
N GLU A 717 13.44 -12.91 9.67
CA GLU A 717 13.79 -13.51 8.37
C GLU A 717 14.71 -12.56 7.57
N TRP A 718 14.30 -11.31 7.39
CA TRP A 718 15.02 -10.32 6.61
C TRP A 718 16.39 -9.95 7.20
N ILE A 719 16.47 -9.72 8.51
CA ILE A 719 17.74 -9.32 9.18
C ILE A 719 18.75 -10.46 9.10
N VAL A 720 18.35 -11.71 9.37
CA VAL A 720 19.27 -12.85 9.27
C VAL A 720 19.79 -13.01 7.84
N GLN A 721 18.91 -12.89 6.85
CA GLN A 721 19.26 -13.01 5.43
C GLN A 721 20.15 -11.86 4.93
N THR A 722 19.99 -10.66 5.50
CA THR A 722 20.71 -9.45 5.08
C THR A 722 21.99 -9.28 5.90
N PHE A 723 21.90 -9.11 7.22
CA PHE A 723 23.01 -8.72 8.10
C PHE A 723 23.63 -9.89 8.90
N GLY A 724 22.96 -11.05 8.92
CA GLY A 724 23.41 -12.23 9.66
C GLY A 724 22.70 -12.43 11.00
N SER A 725 23.07 -13.49 11.72
CA SER A 725 22.34 -14.00 12.88
C SER A 725 22.97 -13.64 14.23
N ALA A 726 23.89 -12.68 14.28
CA ALA A 726 24.50 -12.23 15.54
C ALA A 726 23.40 -11.61 16.44
N PRO A 727 23.25 -12.02 17.71
CA PRO A 727 22.14 -11.55 18.55
C PRO A 727 22.05 -10.03 18.69
N GLN A 728 23.18 -9.33 18.80
CA GLN A 728 23.19 -7.86 18.90
C GLN A 728 22.75 -7.19 17.59
N VAL A 729 23.17 -7.71 16.43
CA VAL A 729 22.71 -7.24 15.11
C VAL A 729 21.20 -7.42 14.98
N LEU A 730 20.69 -8.61 15.33
CA LEU A 730 19.25 -8.90 15.28
C LEU A 730 18.44 -7.93 16.14
N ASP A 731 18.81 -7.77 17.41
CA ASP A 731 18.12 -6.84 18.32
C ASP A 731 18.18 -5.40 17.83
N THR A 732 19.37 -4.93 17.44
CA THR A 732 19.60 -3.53 17.09
C THR A 732 18.89 -3.15 15.80
N VAL A 733 19.01 -3.95 14.74
CA VAL A 733 18.34 -3.67 13.46
C VAL A 733 16.83 -3.75 13.64
N ASN A 734 16.31 -4.76 14.36
CA ASN A 734 14.88 -4.88 14.63
C ASN A 734 14.32 -3.61 15.33
N ARG A 735 15.04 -3.09 16.33
CA ARG A 735 14.66 -1.84 17.02
C ARG A 735 14.68 -0.64 16.08
N ILE A 736 15.72 -0.49 15.25
CA ILE A 736 15.81 0.60 14.27
C ILE A 736 14.62 0.57 13.30
N LEU A 737 14.17 -0.61 12.85
CA LEU A 737 13.02 -0.73 11.96
C LEU A 737 11.73 -0.21 12.61
N PHE A 738 11.44 -0.59 13.86
CA PHE A 738 10.29 -0.06 14.61
C PHE A 738 10.42 1.44 14.90
N MET A 739 11.62 1.92 15.23
CA MET A 739 11.87 3.34 15.48
C MET A 739 11.67 4.18 14.22
N SER A 740 12.04 3.66 13.06
CA SER A 740 11.89 4.36 11.78
C SER A 740 10.43 4.61 11.39
N ASP A 741 9.53 3.66 11.68
CA ASP A 741 8.07 3.84 11.53
C ASP A 741 7.58 5.00 12.40
N ASP A 742 8.03 5.05 13.66
CA ASP A 742 7.62 6.08 14.61
C ASP A 742 8.07 7.49 14.20
N VAL A 743 9.30 7.63 13.71
CA VAL A 743 9.80 8.90 13.15
C VAL A 743 8.91 9.34 11.99
N ALA A 744 8.63 8.43 11.06
CA ALA A 744 7.85 8.75 9.87
C ALA A 744 6.41 9.14 10.21
N ARG A 745 5.77 8.43 11.14
CA ARG A 745 4.41 8.72 11.60
C ARG A 745 4.30 10.10 12.25
N LYS A 746 5.24 10.46 13.13
CA LYS A 746 5.23 11.74 13.85
C LYS A 746 5.58 12.94 12.97
N LEU A 747 6.32 12.73 11.89
CA LEU A 747 6.71 13.80 10.97
C LEU A 747 5.80 13.93 9.76
N TYR A 748 5.28 12.85 9.15
CA TYR A 748 4.72 12.88 7.80
C TYR A 748 3.20 12.68 7.67
N LEU A 749 2.49 12.44 8.78
CA LEU A 749 1.07 12.76 9.01
C LEU A 749 0.71 12.36 10.42
N TYR A 750 0.50 13.32 11.31
CA TYR A 750 0.14 13.04 12.70
C TYR A 750 -1.08 13.85 13.13
N ARG A 751 -2.09 13.17 13.69
CA ARG A 751 -3.37 13.76 14.14
C ARG A 751 -4.08 14.64 13.09
N GLY A 752 -3.87 14.36 11.81
CA GLY A 752 -4.45 15.11 10.68
C GLY A 752 -3.71 16.39 10.27
N TYR A 753 -2.59 16.75 10.89
CA TYR A 753 -1.92 18.05 10.67
C TYR A 753 -1.01 18.13 9.43
N ARG A 754 -0.75 17.02 8.73
CA ARG A 754 0.16 17.01 7.57
C ARG A 754 -0.06 15.83 6.64
N GLY A 755 -0.33 15.99 5.35
CA GLY A 755 -0.10 14.88 4.40
C GLY A 755 1.39 14.75 4.06
N ILE A 756 1.84 13.60 3.57
CA ILE A 756 3.23 13.41 3.08
C ILE A 756 3.60 14.49 2.04
N TRP A 757 2.58 15.06 1.38
CA TRP A 757 2.65 16.03 0.31
C TRP A 757 2.02 17.38 0.66
N ILE A 758 2.16 17.90 1.89
CA ILE A 758 1.98 19.36 2.04
C ILE A 758 3.04 20.00 1.14
N ASP A 759 2.59 20.50 -0.02
CA ASP A 759 3.42 21.22 -0.97
C ASP A 759 4.12 22.33 -0.19
N LYS A 760 5.46 22.39 -0.28
CA LYS A 760 6.33 23.34 0.47
C LYS A 760 6.04 24.83 0.19
N GLY A 761 4.93 25.16 -0.48
CA GLY A 761 4.43 26.51 -0.73
C GLY A 761 2.93 26.72 -0.45
N ASP A 762 2.19 25.75 0.12
CA ASP A 762 0.78 25.97 0.47
C ASP A 762 0.65 26.87 1.71
N LYS A 763 0.33 28.15 1.47
CA LYS A 763 0.20 29.18 2.51
C LYS A 763 -0.93 28.91 3.51
N ASN A 764 -1.88 28.03 3.19
CA ASN A 764 -3.02 27.75 4.06
C ASN A 764 -2.81 26.52 4.93
N MET A 765 -1.68 25.81 4.79
CA MET A 765 -1.43 24.53 5.50
C MET A 765 -2.54 23.51 5.30
N VAL A 766 -3.26 23.61 4.17
CA VAL A 766 -4.33 22.70 3.77
C VAL A 766 -3.92 22.17 2.42
N GLU A 767 -3.77 20.86 2.27
CA GLU A 767 -3.77 20.31 0.93
C GLU A 767 -5.18 20.58 0.35
N ASN A 768 -5.28 21.48 -0.65
CA ASN A 768 -6.54 21.88 -1.29
C ASN A 768 -7.36 20.70 -1.90
N LYS A 769 -6.81 19.49 -1.82
CA LYS A 769 -7.37 18.21 -2.28
C LYS A 769 -7.99 17.39 -1.14
N THR A 770 -8.01 17.91 0.10
CA THR A 770 -8.56 17.26 1.30
C THR A 770 -9.78 18.01 1.84
N PRO A 771 -10.73 17.34 2.51
CA PRO A 771 -11.95 17.97 3.03
C PRO A 771 -11.74 18.67 4.38
N TYR A 772 -10.49 18.78 4.85
CA TYR A 772 -10.12 19.30 6.17
C TYR A 772 -9.53 20.70 6.06
N ALA A 773 -9.68 21.49 7.10
CA ALA A 773 -9.09 22.82 7.22
C ALA A 773 -8.34 22.96 8.54
N ILE A 774 -7.19 23.62 8.47
CA ILE A 774 -6.51 24.17 9.65
C ILE A 774 -6.90 25.64 9.73
N THR A 775 -7.34 26.08 10.91
CA THR A 775 -7.71 27.46 11.22
C THR A 775 -6.86 27.95 12.40
N PRO A 776 -6.81 29.24 12.71
CA PRO A 776 -6.14 29.70 13.93
C PRO A 776 -6.69 29.10 15.24
N GLN A 777 -7.96 28.68 15.24
CA GLN A 777 -8.63 28.11 16.41
C GLN A 777 -8.43 26.60 16.53
N GLY A 778 -8.48 25.87 15.42
CA GLY A 778 -8.50 24.41 15.42
C GLY A 778 -8.33 23.76 14.05
N ILE A 779 -8.52 22.44 14.02
CA ILE A 779 -8.39 21.59 12.82
C ILE A 779 -9.61 20.67 12.68
N GLY A 780 -9.98 20.34 11.44
CA GLY A 780 -10.86 19.21 11.12
C GLY A 780 -11.63 19.42 9.82
N PRO A 781 -12.75 18.69 9.56
CA PRO A 781 -13.55 18.91 8.37
C PRO A 781 -13.99 20.37 8.22
N ALA A 782 -13.87 20.92 6.99
CA ALA A 782 -14.08 22.34 6.73
C ALA A 782 -15.54 22.81 6.98
N SER A 783 -16.50 21.88 7.08
CA SER A 783 -17.88 22.18 7.48
C SER A 783 -18.54 20.99 8.18
N LYS A 784 -19.61 21.25 8.93
CA LYS A 784 -20.44 20.19 9.53
C LYS A 784 -21.11 19.30 8.47
N THR A 785 -21.37 19.83 7.28
CA THR A 785 -21.93 19.06 6.17
C THR A 785 -20.91 18.05 5.65
N LEU A 786 -19.67 18.51 5.41
CA LEU A 786 -18.56 17.64 5.02
C LEU A 786 -18.28 16.58 6.08
N GLN A 787 -18.29 16.95 7.35
CA GLN A 787 -18.12 16.02 8.47
C GLN A 787 -19.15 14.86 8.41
N LYS A 788 -20.43 15.20 8.25
CA LYS A 788 -21.50 14.19 8.16
C LYS A 788 -21.33 13.30 6.92
N ARG A 789 -20.95 13.88 5.78
CA ARG A 789 -20.72 13.15 4.53
C ARG A 789 -19.56 12.16 4.67
N LEU A 790 -18.43 12.59 5.23
CA LEU A 790 -17.26 11.74 5.49
C LEU A 790 -17.64 10.52 6.33
N ILE A 791 -18.31 10.72 7.47
CA ILE A 791 -18.72 9.61 8.35
C ILE A 791 -19.72 8.71 7.63
N ALA A 792 -20.65 9.26 6.83
CA ALA A 792 -21.68 8.48 6.15
C ALA A 792 -21.12 7.48 5.11
N GLN A 793 -19.94 7.72 4.53
CA GLN A 793 -19.33 6.82 3.55
C GLN A 793 -18.84 5.48 4.16
N TYR A 794 -18.55 5.44 5.46
CA TYR A 794 -18.04 4.23 6.12
C TYR A 794 -19.15 3.22 6.43
N ALA A 795 -18.79 1.94 6.58
CA ALA A 795 -19.70 0.90 7.05
C ALA A 795 -20.21 1.21 8.48
N PRO A 796 -21.44 0.78 8.87
CA PRO A 796 -22.08 1.17 10.12
C PRO A 796 -21.22 1.08 11.39
N GLY A 797 -20.44 0.00 11.55
CA GLY A 797 -19.54 -0.15 12.70
C GLY A 797 -18.42 0.88 12.74
N LEU A 798 -17.79 1.18 11.59
CA LEU A 798 -16.81 2.27 11.50
C LEU A 798 -17.45 3.65 11.67
N ARG A 799 -18.73 3.84 11.35
CA ARG A 799 -19.45 5.09 11.68
C ARG A 799 -19.56 5.28 13.20
N GLU A 800 -19.76 4.21 13.97
CA GLU A 800 -19.79 4.28 15.44
C GLU A 800 -18.40 4.57 16.02
N VAL A 801 -17.33 4.05 15.40
CA VAL A 801 -15.95 4.28 15.83
C VAL A 801 -15.51 5.69 15.47
N TYR A 802 -15.52 6.05 14.18
CA TYR A 802 -15.06 7.35 13.70
C TYR A 802 -16.02 8.50 14.04
N GLY A 803 -17.30 8.21 14.26
CA GLY A 803 -18.28 9.19 14.73
C GLY A 803 -18.14 9.55 16.22
N ASP A 804 -17.40 8.76 17.01
CA ASP A 804 -17.08 9.06 18.40
C ASP A 804 -15.65 9.64 18.49
N PRO A 805 -15.47 10.87 18.98
CA PRO A 805 -14.15 11.52 19.03
C PRO A 805 -13.14 10.83 19.97
N LEU A 806 -13.60 10.03 20.95
CA LEU A 806 -12.73 9.29 21.86
C LEU A 806 -12.35 7.91 21.30
N ARG A 807 -13.26 7.23 20.57
CA ARG A 807 -12.93 5.96 19.90
C ARG A 807 -12.07 6.19 18.66
N GLY A 808 -12.46 7.13 17.82
CA GLY A 808 -11.74 7.52 16.60
C GLY A 808 -10.61 8.53 16.85
N GLU A 809 -10.10 8.66 18.08
CA GLU A 809 -9.16 9.73 18.46
C GLU A 809 -7.84 9.71 17.66
N GLU A 810 -7.41 8.54 17.18
CA GLU A 810 -6.24 8.39 16.29
C GLU A 810 -6.39 9.23 15.01
N PHE A 811 -7.60 9.26 14.44
CA PHE A 811 -7.96 10.01 13.24
C PHE A 811 -8.93 11.17 13.55
N LEU A 812 -8.85 11.73 14.76
CA LEU A 812 -9.82 12.70 15.28
C LEU A 812 -10.11 13.82 14.28
N SER A 813 -9.05 14.48 13.78
CA SER A 813 -9.16 15.61 12.86
C SER A 813 -9.67 15.21 11.47
N SER A 814 -9.62 13.93 11.11
CA SER A 814 -10.23 13.43 9.87
C SER A 814 -11.75 13.35 9.94
N PHE A 815 -12.34 13.40 11.13
CA PHE A 815 -13.79 13.22 11.32
C PHE A 815 -14.44 14.25 12.24
N HIS A 816 -13.65 15.07 12.94
CA HIS A 816 -14.15 16.03 13.91
C HIS A 816 -13.37 17.34 13.84
N SER A 817 -14.08 18.46 13.83
CA SER A 817 -13.46 19.76 14.04
C SER A 817 -13.22 19.99 15.53
N LYS A 818 -11.97 20.25 15.92
CA LYS A 818 -11.52 20.41 17.31
C LYS A 818 -10.52 21.57 17.43
N ASP A 819 -10.64 22.30 18.54
CA ASP A 819 -9.68 23.34 18.89
C ASP A 819 -8.29 22.76 19.12
N HIS A 820 -7.24 23.53 18.83
CA HIS A 820 -5.85 23.12 19.08
C HIS A 820 -5.58 22.76 20.55
N ASP A 821 -6.33 23.35 21.48
CA ASP A 821 -6.25 23.10 22.92
C ASP A 821 -7.15 21.92 23.37
N TYR A 822 -7.79 21.19 22.43
CA TYR A 822 -8.55 19.99 22.76
C TYR A 822 -7.64 18.96 23.43
N ARG A 823 -8.00 18.54 24.64
CA ARG A 823 -7.23 17.59 25.43
C ARG A 823 -7.56 16.16 25.01
N LEU A 824 -6.54 15.47 24.52
CA LEU A 824 -6.58 14.07 24.12
C LEU A 824 -6.62 13.16 25.35
N SER A 825 -7.04 11.90 25.14
CA SER A 825 -7.06 10.85 26.17
C SER A 825 -5.69 10.62 26.82
N ILE A 826 -4.61 10.87 26.07
CA ILE A 826 -3.22 10.81 26.53
C ILE A 826 -2.79 11.99 27.42
N GLY A 827 -3.67 12.98 27.64
CA GLY A 827 -3.46 14.11 28.56
C GLY A 827 -2.74 15.33 27.96
N ARG A 828 -2.22 15.23 26.74
CA ARG A 828 -1.73 16.37 25.93
C ARG A 828 -2.91 17.04 25.22
N THR A 829 -2.80 18.33 24.93
CA THR A 829 -3.64 18.97 23.90
C THR A 829 -3.22 18.54 22.50
N LEU A 830 -4.09 18.70 21.50
CA LEU A 830 -3.77 18.38 20.10
C LEU A 830 -2.45 19.05 19.64
N ILE A 831 -2.27 20.33 19.95
CA ILE A 831 -1.05 21.04 19.54
C ILE A 831 0.20 20.64 20.32
N GLU A 832 0.04 20.32 21.61
CA GLU A 832 1.12 19.77 22.42
C GLU A 832 1.58 18.41 21.89
N ASP A 833 0.65 17.58 21.42
CA ASP A 833 0.94 16.27 20.84
C ASP A 833 1.68 16.38 19.51
N VAL A 834 1.30 17.33 18.64
CA VAL A 834 1.98 17.59 17.36
C VAL A 834 3.39 18.12 17.59
N TYR A 835 3.57 19.21 18.35
CA TYR A 835 4.91 19.76 18.59
C TYR A 835 5.80 18.79 19.38
N GLY A 836 5.27 18.18 20.44
CA GLY A 836 5.99 17.19 21.23
C GLY A 836 6.39 15.97 20.40
N GLY A 837 5.50 15.48 19.53
CA GLY A 837 5.77 14.37 18.61
C GLY A 837 6.92 14.67 17.65
N MET A 838 6.98 15.88 17.07
CA MET A 838 8.08 16.22 16.18
C MET A 838 9.44 16.33 16.92
N GLU A 839 9.48 16.79 18.17
CA GLU A 839 10.72 16.73 18.98
C GLU A 839 11.16 15.28 19.22
N GLU A 840 10.20 14.43 19.60
CA GLU A 840 10.45 13.03 19.86
C GLU A 840 10.94 12.33 18.60
N ALA A 841 10.41 12.65 17.42
CA ALA A 841 10.85 12.07 16.15
C ALA A 841 12.34 12.35 15.86
N VAL A 842 12.80 13.59 16.06
CA VAL A 842 14.23 13.94 15.87
C VAL A 842 15.11 13.20 16.89
N GLN A 843 14.66 13.07 18.14
CA GLN A 843 15.39 12.33 19.17
C GLN A 843 15.48 10.84 18.82
N ILE A 844 14.40 10.23 18.33
CA ILE A 844 14.37 8.83 17.92
C ILE A 844 15.29 8.60 16.72
N ALA A 845 15.27 9.50 15.72
CA ALA A 845 16.20 9.42 14.59
C ALA A 845 17.67 9.44 15.05
N GLN A 846 18.00 10.30 16.02
CA GLN A 846 19.35 10.33 16.59
C GLN A 846 19.69 9.04 17.36
N GLN A 847 18.73 8.48 18.10
CA GLN A 847 18.92 7.20 18.78
C GLN A 847 19.15 6.05 17.79
N MET A 848 18.52 6.07 16.61
CA MET A 848 18.79 5.09 15.55
C MET A 848 20.26 5.13 15.10
N VAL A 849 20.84 6.33 14.94
CA VAL A 849 22.25 6.52 14.62
C VAL A 849 23.16 5.95 15.73
N ASP A 850 22.84 6.24 16.99
CA ASP A 850 23.65 5.80 18.12
C ASP A 850 23.59 4.28 18.31
N LEU A 851 22.41 3.68 18.09
CA LEU A 851 22.22 2.23 18.05
C LEU A 851 23.02 1.60 16.91
N TRP A 852 22.94 2.14 15.69
CA TRP A 852 23.67 1.60 14.54
C TRP A 852 25.18 1.60 14.76
N LYS A 853 25.73 2.67 15.35
CA LYS A 853 27.17 2.75 15.70
C LYS A 853 27.65 1.62 16.59
N THR A 854 26.78 1.00 17.39
CA THR A 854 27.14 -0.15 18.25
C THR A 854 27.46 -1.42 17.46
N LEU A 855 27.09 -1.47 16.17
CA LEU A 855 27.33 -2.59 15.26
C LEU A 855 28.65 -2.48 14.49
N ALA A 856 29.47 -1.46 14.76
CA ALA A 856 30.78 -1.30 14.12
C ALA A 856 31.64 -2.57 14.28
N GLY A 857 32.17 -3.08 13.18
CA GLY A 857 32.95 -4.33 13.14
C GLY A 857 32.13 -5.62 13.23
N GLN A 858 30.80 -5.55 13.39
CA GLN A 858 29.90 -6.72 13.32
C GLN A 858 29.19 -6.86 11.97
N ILE A 859 29.15 -5.78 11.18
CA ILE A 859 28.65 -5.71 9.81
C ILE A 859 29.84 -5.34 8.91
N ASP A 860 29.81 -5.75 7.64
CA ASP A 860 30.84 -5.35 6.67
C ASP A 860 30.94 -3.83 6.53
N GLU A 861 32.17 -3.33 6.41
CA GLU A 861 32.48 -1.90 6.52
C GLU A 861 31.73 -1.04 5.48
N HIS A 862 31.67 -1.50 4.22
CA HIS A 862 31.02 -0.75 3.15
C HIS A 862 29.54 -0.50 3.43
N ARG A 863 28.80 -1.57 3.75
CA ARG A 863 27.38 -1.46 4.10
C ARG A 863 27.15 -0.74 5.42
N PHE A 864 28.02 -0.94 6.41
CA PHE A 864 27.96 -0.24 7.68
C PHE A 864 28.04 1.28 7.49
N GLN A 865 29.05 1.77 6.75
CA GLN A 865 29.24 3.20 6.50
C GLN A 865 28.15 3.76 5.60
N PHE A 866 27.75 3.05 4.55
CA PHE A 866 26.65 3.48 3.68
C PHE A 866 25.35 3.70 4.47
N THR A 867 24.99 2.73 5.31
CA THR A 867 23.78 2.81 6.14
C THR A 867 23.91 3.89 7.22
N LEU A 868 25.08 4.03 7.84
CA LEU A 868 25.34 5.07 8.85
C LEU A 868 25.17 6.47 8.26
N ASN A 869 25.73 6.73 7.08
CA ASN A 869 25.61 8.02 6.41
C ASN A 869 24.14 8.34 6.10
N ASN A 870 23.39 7.37 5.56
CA ASN A 870 21.96 7.54 5.29
C ASN A 870 21.14 7.82 6.56
N LEU A 871 21.46 7.17 7.69
CA LEU A 871 20.80 7.45 8.98
C LEU A 871 21.15 8.84 9.52
N VAL A 872 22.39 9.31 9.32
CA VAL A 872 22.81 10.67 9.70
C VAL A 872 22.09 11.72 8.84
N ASP A 873 21.99 11.50 7.54
CA ASP A 873 21.24 12.37 6.63
C ASP A 873 19.76 12.41 7.03
N PHE A 874 19.18 11.27 7.38
CA PHE A 874 17.80 11.20 7.87
C PHE A 874 17.56 12.00 9.16
N VAL A 875 18.54 12.10 10.07
CA VAL A 875 18.44 13.00 11.23
C VAL A 875 18.37 14.46 10.80
N ALA A 876 19.19 14.85 9.82
CA ALA A 876 19.18 16.22 9.30
C ALA A 876 17.86 16.55 8.59
N ASP A 877 17.33 15.61 7.80
CA ASP A 877 16.03 15.73 7.13
C ASP A 877 14.89 15.85 8.16
N ALA A 878 14.88 15.00 9.18
CA ALA A 878 13.90 15.04 10.26
C ALA A 878 13.90 16.40 11.00
N GLN A 879 15.09 16.97 11.24
CA GLN A 879 15.23 18.31 11.82
C GLN A 879 14.68 19.39 10.89
N GLY A 880 15.05 19.34 9.61
CA GLY A 880 14.56 20.28 8.60
C GLY A 880 13.04 20.24 8.43
N ASP A 881 12.46 19.04 8.38
CA ASP A 881 11.01 18.83 8.29
C ASP A 881 10.27 19.35 9.53
N ARG A 882 10.77 19.05 10.73
CA ARG A 882 10.22 19.60 11.98
C ARG A 882 10.24 21.12 11.95
N ASP A 883 11.37 21.73 11.60
CA ASP A 883 11.52 23.18 11.68
C ASP A 883 10.65 23.89 10.63
N ALA A 884 10.59 23.36 9.40
CA ALA A 884 9.71 23.85 8.35
C ALA A 884 8.23 23.75 8.74
N MET A 885 7.81 22.59 9.27
CA MET A 885 6.43 22.38 9.71
C MET A 885 6.07 23.27 10.89
N ALA A 886 6.97 23.40 11.88
CA ALA A 886 6.74 24.25 13.03
C ALA A 886 6.58 25.72 12.61
N ALA A 887 7.48 26.23 11.76
CA ALA A 887 7.39 27.60 11.26
C ALA A 887 6.08 27.87 10.51
N ALA A 888 5.66 26.93 9.66
CA ALA A 888 4.41 27.07 8.92
C ALA A 888 3.19 27.02 9.85
N PHE A 889 3.21 26.16 10.88
CA PHE A 889 2.14 26.11 11.88
C PHE A 889 2.07 27.37 12.74
N GLU A 890 3.21 27.92 13.16
CA GLU A 890 3.29 29.18 13.90
C GLU A 890 2.74 30.34 13.08
N ALA A 891 3.12 30.43 11.81
CA ALA A 891 2.66 31.46 10.90
C ALA A 891 1.14 31.40 10.71
N HIS A 892 0.57 30.19 10.63
CA HIS A 892 -0.86 29.99 10.38
C HIS A 892 -1.73 30.12 11.64
N THR A 893 -1.24 29.66 12.79
CA THR A 893 -2.05 29.57 14.02
C THR A 893 -1.70 30.62 15.09
N GLY A 894 -0.55 31.26 14.98
CA GLY A 894 -0.01 32.17 16.01
C GLY A 894 0.49 31.46 17.27
N ARG A 895 0.43 30.12 17.32
CA ARG A 895 0.83 29.31 18.49
C ARG A 895 2.30 28.94 18.40
N LYS A 896 3.16 29.71 19.06
CA LYS A 896 4.61 29.48 19.09
C LYS A 896 4.98 28.12 19.69
N ARG A 897 5.79 27.34 18.98
CA ARG A 897 6.36 26.06 19.39
C ARG A 897 7.00 26.16 20.77
N GLU A 898 7.87 27.14 20.98
CA GLU A 898 8.56 27.34 22.28
C GLU A 898 7.57 27.51 23.43
N THR A 899 6.50 28.29 23.23
CA THR A 899 5.45 28.52 24.25
C THR A 899 4.67 27.25 24.55
N VAL A 900 4.36 26.44 23.52
CA VAL A 900 3.67 25.16 23.69
C VAL A 900 4.57 24.17 24.42
N LEU A 901 5.82 24.01 23.99
CA LEU A 901 6.78 23.09 24.58
C LEU A 901 7.15 23.45 26.03
N ALA A 902 7.12 24.72 26.42
CA ALA A 902 7.34 25.14 27.81
C ALA A 902 6.32 24.52 28.79
N ARG A 903 5.12 24.14 28.31
CA ARG A 903 4.10 23.45 29.11
C ARG A 903 4.36 21.96 29.27
N LEU A 904 5.20 21.38 28.42
CA LEU A 904 5.58 19.95 28.45
C LEU A 904 6.68 19.63 29.46
N THR A 905 7.11 20.61 30.26
CA THR A 905 8.04 20.38 31.39
C THR A 905 7.41 19.49 32.47
N PRO A 906 8.20 18.83 33.34
CA PRO A 906 7.67 18.02 34.43
C PRO A 906 6.66 18.76 35.32
N SER A 907 6.97 20.00 35.71
CA SER A 907 6.08 20.85 36.51
C SER A 907 4.86 21.33 35.72
N GLY A 908 5.03 21.67 34.44
CA GLY A 908 3.94 22.08 33.56
C GLY A 908 2.89 20.99 33.38
N LEU A 909 3.30 19.77 33.03
CA LEU A 909 2.37 18.64 32.85
C LEU A 909 1.69 18.24 34.17
N ALA A 910 2.43 18.19 35.28
CA ALA A 910 1.87 17.84 36.58
C ALA A 910 0.80 18.85 37.03
N SER A 911 0.96 20.15 36.70
CA SER A 911 -0.02 21.20 37.05
C SER A 911 -1.37 21.03 36.37
N VAL A 912 -1.43 20.29 35.26
CA VAL A 912 -2.65 19.96 34.51
C VAL A 912 -3.06 18.49 34.66
N GLY A 913 -2.49 17.78 35.64
CA GLY A 913 -2.85 16.40 35.97
C GLY A 913 -2.25 15.34 35.04
N THR A 914 -1.18 15.65 34.31
CA THR A 914 -0.48 14.69 33.43
C THR A 914 0.92 14.35 33.96
N PHE A 915 1.26 13.07 33.99
CA PHE A 915 2.47 12.51 34.59
C PHE A 915 3.20 11.64 33.55
N ASN A 916 4.14 12.23 32.80
CA ASN A 916 4.91 11.51 31.79
C ASN A 916 5.96 10.60 32.46
N VAL A 917 5.93 9.30 32.18
CA VAL A 917 6.84 8.31 32.79
C VAL A 917 8.33 8.61 32.57
N ARG A 918 8.71 9.28 31.47
CA ARG A 918 10.10 9.68 31.21
C ARG A 918 10.61 10.71 32.22
N HIS A 919 9.73 11.58 32.73
CA HIS A 919 10.09 12.53 33.81
C HIS A 919 10.31 11.84 35.15
N TYR A 920 9.91 10.57 35.27
CA TYR A 920 10.14 9.73 36.42
C TYR A 920 11.26 8.72 36.18
N GLY A 921 11.98 8.82 35.06
CA GLY A 921 13.18 8.03 34.75
C GLY A 921 12.94 6.80 33.87
N ALA A 922 11.79 6.70 33.20
CA ALA A 922 11.59 5.66 32.18
C ALA A 922 12.43 5.98 30.94
N VAL A 923 13.08 4.97 30.38
CA VAL A 923 13.95 5.07 29.21
C VAL A 923 13.17 4.73 27.94
N GLY A 924 12.39 3.64 27.97
CA GLY A 924 11.61 3.21 26.80
C GLY A 924 12.46 2.71 25.63
N ASP A 925 13.67 2.20 25.91
CA ASP A 925 14.61 1.72 24.90
C ASP A 925 14.48 0.23 24.59
N GLY A 926 13.64 -0.50 25.33
CA GLY A 926 13.43 -1.94 25.21
C GLY A 926 14.38 -2.80 26.05
N THR A 927 15.34 -2.20 26.74
CA THR A 927 16.35 -2.90 27.54
C THR A 927 16.29 -2.57 29.03
N ALA A 928 16.04 -1.31 29.38
CA ALA A 928 15.90 -0.89 30.77
C ALA A 928 14.65 -1.49 31.42
N ASN A 929 14.70 -1.75 32.73
CA ASN A 929 13.50 -2.05 33.51
C ASN A 929 12.78 -0.74 33.87
N ASP A 930 11.71 -0.44 33.15
CA ASP A 930 10.94 0.80 33.28
C ASP A 930 9.89 0.76 34.39
N ALA A 931 9.59 -0.41 34.97
CA ALA A 931 8.56 -0.56 36.00
C ALA A 931 8.73 0.40 37.20
N PRO A 932 9.94 0.61 37.76
CA PRO A 932 10.11 1.55 38.88
C PRO A 932 9.75 2.99 38.51
N ALA A 933 10.02 3.43 37.28
CA ALA A 933 9.69 4.77 36.83
C ALA A 933 8.19 4.92 36.57
N ILE A 934 7.56 3.94 35.93
CA ILE A 934 6.11 3.90 35.69
C ILE A 934 5.36 3.93 37.04
N ASN A 935 5.77 3.10 38.00
CA ASN A 935 5.14 3.03 39.32
C ASN A 935 5.33 4.33 40.13
N ARG A 936 6.48 5.03 40.00
CA ARG A 936 6.67 6.37 40.59
C ARG A 936 5.71 7.40 39.98
N ALA A 937 5.51 7.37 38.66
CA ALA A 937 4.58 8.26 37.98
C ALA A 937 3.13 8.01 38.45
N ILE A 938 2.73 6.74 38.58
CA ILE A 938 1.41 6.36 39.12
C ILE A 938 1.22 6.87 40.55
N ALA A 939 2.21 6.66 41.43
CA ALA A 939 2.15 7.11 42.81
C ALA A 939 2.04 8.64 42.91
N ALA A 940 2.81 9.38 42.09
CA ALA A 940 2.74 10.84 42.03
C ALA A 940 1.38 11.32 41.52
N CYS A 941 0.84 10.67 40.49
CA CYS A 941 -0.47 10.97 39.93
C CYS A 941 -1.60 10.78 40.96
N HIS A 942 -1.59 9.65 41.67
CA HIS A 942 -2.55 9.38 42.72
C HIS A 942 -2.43 10.38 43.88
N ALA A 943 -1.22 10.69 44.33
CA ALA A 943 -0.96 11.64 45.42
C ALA A 943 -1.44 13.06 45.08
N ALA A 944 -1.47 13.43 43.80
CA ALA A 944 -2.02 14.70 43.33
C ALA A 944 -3.57 14.72 43.26
N GLY A 945 -4.24 13.64 43.66
CA GLY A 945 -5.70 13.50 43.59
C GLY A 945 -6.22 12.74 42.36
N GLY A 946 -5.32 12.29 41.49
CA GLY A 946 -5.62 11.58 40.25
C GLY A 946 -5.14 12.33 39.01
N GLY A 947 -5.37 11.74 37.83
CA GLY A 947 -4.92 12.29 36.56
C GLY A 947 -4.52 11.21 35.55
N THR A 948 -3.66 11.58 34.60
CA THR A 948 -3.18 10.71 33.53
C THR A 948 -1.68 10.45 33.68
N VAL A 949 -1.30 9.19 33.78
CA VAL A 949 0.07 8.71 33.59
C VAL A 949 0.28 8.44 32.11
N PHE A 950 1.09 9.27 31.47
CA PHE A 950 1.34 9.23 30.04
C PHE A 950 2.60 8.42 29.73
N VAL A 951 2.45 7.38 28.91
CA VAL A 951 3.53 6.55 28.37
C VAL A 951 3.69 6.91 26.89
N PRO A 952 4.69 7.75 26.52
CA PRO A 952 4.93 8.10 25.12
C PRO A 952 5.43 6.90 24.32
N SER A 953 5.52 7.00 23.00
CA SER A 953 6.07 5.92 22.17
C SER A 953 7.46 5.44 22.63
N GLY A 954 7.77 4.18 22.37
CA GLY A 954 8.98 3.50 22.87
C GLY A 954 8.65 2.10 23.38
N ILE A 955 9.69 1.29 23.60
CA ILE A 955 9.56 -0.07 24.11
C ILE A 955 9.91 -0.04 25.61
N TYR A 956 8.92 -0.20 26.47
CA TYR A 956 9.09 -0.17 27.92
C TYR A 956 9.12 -1.60 28.44
N THR A 957 10.32 -2.15 28.57
CA THR A 957 10.49 -3.47 29.18
C THR A 957 10.27 -3.32 30.69
N SER A 958 9.35 -4.11 31.24
CA SER A 958 8.78 -3.82 32.56
C SER A 958 8.55 -5.08 33.37
N GLY A 959 8.92 -5.02 34.65
CA GLY A 959 8.26 -5.80 35.71
C GLY A 959 6.80 -5.35 35.92
N SER A 960 6.19 -5.75 37.03
CA SER A 960 4.78 -5.45 37.32
C SER A 960 4.50 -3.95 37.53
N VAL A 961 3.43 -3.46 36.89
CA VAL A 961 2.90 -2.10 37.02
C VAL A 961 1.72 -2.09 37.98
N HIS A 962 1.80 -1.24 39.01
CA HIS A 962 0.88 -1.20 40.15
C HIS A 962 -0.12 -0.07 39.99
N LEU A 963 -1.37 -0.37 39.65
CA LEU A 963 -2.41 0.65 39.51
C LEU A 963 -2.84 1.22 40.88
N GLN A 964 -3.28 2.48 40.87
CA GLN A 964 -3.88 3.16 42.02
C GLN A 964 -5.22 3.81 41.65
N SER A 965 -6.00 4.21 42.65
CA SER A 965 -7.31 4.83 42.41
C SER A 965 -7.18 6.22 41.79
N ASN A 966 -8.16 6.61 40.97
CA ASN A 966 -8.20 7.90 40.25
C ASN A 966 -7.09 8.09 39.20
N VAL A 967 -6.46 7.00 38.74
CA VAL A 967 -5.38 7.03 37.75
C VAL A 967 -5.89 6.55 36.39
N THR A 968 -5.51 7.29 35.35
CA THR A 968 -5.58 6.89 33.94
C THR A 968 -4.17 6.53 33.46
N LEU A 969 -3.92 5.27 33.13
CA LEU A 969 -2.69 4.84 32.46
C LEU A 969 -2.92 4.91 30.95
N ALA A 970 -2.28 5.86 30.27
CA ALA A 970 -2.46 6.11 28.85
C ALA A 970 -1.18 5.78 28.07
N LEU A 971 -1.27 4.78 27.18
CA LEU A 971 -0.19 4.35 26.30
C LEU A 971 -0.41 4.93 24.91
N ASP A 972 0.52 5.78 24.47
CA ASP A 972 0.45 6.38 23.14
C ASP A 972 0.62 5.33 22.02
N LYS A 973 0.26 5.70 20.79
CA LYS A 973 0.59 4.90 19.61
C LYS A 973 2.11 4.70 19.56
N GLY A 974 2.54 3.48 19.29
CA GLY A 974 3.97 3.11 19.30
C GLY A 974 4.56 2.90 20.70
N ALA A 975 3.80 3.07 21.78
CA ALA A 975 4.21 2.64 23.11
C ALA A 975 3.96 1.14 23.26
N VAL A 976 5.00 0.37 23.59
CA VAL A 976 4.92 -1.06 23.87
C VAL A 976 5.33 -1.30 25.31
N LEU A 977 4.39 -1.67 26.18
CA LEU A 977 4.70 -2.14 27.53
C LEU A 977 4.94 -3.65 27.49
N LYS A 978 6.20 -4.06 27.57
CA LYS A 978 6.64 -5.45 27.37
C LYS A 978 6.98 -6.12 28.70
N ALA A 979 6.38 -7.28 28.96
CA ALA A 979 6.69 -8.06 30.13
C ALA A 979 8.16 -8.51 30.14
N MET A 980 8.83 -8.37 31.29
CA MET A 980 10.20 -8.82 31.49
C MET A 980 10.24 -10.04 32.42
N PRO A 981 10.81 -11.17 31.99
CA PRO A 981 10.87 -12.36 32.84
C PRO A 981 11.87 -12.16 33.98
N GLY A 982 11.59 -12.77 35.14
CA GLY A 982 12.47 -12.78 36.31
C GLY A 982 12.31 -11.59 37.26
N ILE A 983 11.62 -10.53 36.82
CA ILE A 983 11.41 -9.30 37.61
C ILE A 983 9.93 -8.92 37.79
N MET A 984 9.02 -9.80 37.37
CA MET A 984 7.59 -9.65 37.70
C MET A 984 7.38 -9.83 39.20
N ASP A 985 6.33 -9.24 39.74
CA ASP A 985 5.95 -9.48 41.13
C ASP A 985 5.67 -10.98 41.34
N PRO A 986 6.01 -11.53 42.52
CA PRO A 986 5.61 -12.89 42.85
C PRO A 986 4.09 -12.98 42.95
N TRP A 987 3.53 -14.11 42.53
CA TRP A 987 2.13 -14.40 42.80
C TRP A 987 1.87 -14.46 44.31
N GLU A 988 0.70 -13.96 44.73
CA GLU A 988 0.27 -13.94 46.11
C GLU A 988 -0.42 -15.25 46.53
N PRO A 989 -0.18 -15.78 47.74
CA PRO A 989 -0.94 -16.93 48.22
C PRO A 989 -2.40 -16.54 48.44
N ASN A 990 -3.33 -17.40 48.01
CA ASN A 990 -4.74 -17.25 48.33
C ASN A 990 -5.13 -18.13 49.53
N PRO A 991 -5.44 -17.56 50.71
CA PRO A 991 -5.83 -18.34 51.89
C PRO A 991 -7.16 -19.08 51.71
N ASN A 992 -7.93 -18.76 50.66
CA ASN A 992 -9.19 -19.43 50.33
C ASN A 992 -9.01 -20.58 49.35
N ASP A 993 -7.79 -20.82 48.86
CA ASP A 993 -7.56 -21.95 47.98
C ASP A 993 -7.65 -23.27 48.77
N GLN A 994 -8.66 -24.06 48.40
CA GLN A 994 -8.90 -25.40 48.92
C GLN A 994 -8.63 -26.48 47.86
N GLY A 995 -7.92 -26.14 46.78
CA GLY A 995 -7.73 -27.03 45.62
C GLY A 995 -8.98 -27.19 44.75
N LEU A 996 -9.94 -26.26 44.87
CA LEU A 996 -11.23 -26.30 44.17
C LEU A 996 -11.26 -25.44 42.90
N MET A 997 -10.20 -24.68 42.61
CA MET A 997 -10.13 -23.78 41.46
C MET A 997 -8.73 -23.81 40.86
N ASP A 998 -8.60 -23.45 39.58
CA ASP A 998 -7.28 -23.28 38.96
C ASP A 998 -6.52 -22.14 39.65
N SER A 999 -5.25 -22.37 40.01
CA SER A 999 -4.41 -21.41 40.71
C SER A 999 -4.23 -20.10 39.96
N ALA A 1000 -4.31 -20.13 38.63
CA ALA A 1000 -4.24 -18.93 37.82
C ALA A 1000 -5.37 -17.92 38.15
N TYR A 1001 -6.51 -18.34 38.70
CA TYR A 1001 -7.63 -17.44 39.04
C TYR A 1001 -7.33 -16.43 40.17
N TYR A 1002 -6.27 -16.65 40.94
CA TYR A 1002 -5.99 -15.84 42.12
C TYR A 1002 -4.54 -15.35 42.23
N HIS A 1003 -3.73 -15.54 41.18
CA HIS A 1003 -2.43 -14.87 41.03
C HIS A 1003 -2.65 -13.48 40.40
N TRP A 1004 -3.16 -12.51 41.16
CA TRP A 1004 -3.46 -11.19 40.61
C TRP A 1004 -2.20 -10.32 40.52
N GLU A 1005 -1.36 -10.32 41.56
CA GLU A 1005 -0.14 -9.49 41.64
C GLU A 1005 0.94 -9.99 40.64
N GLY A 1006 0.94 -11.29 40.31
CA GLY A 1006 1.77 -11.90 39.27
C GLY A 1006 1.35 -11.54 37.84
N SER A 1007 1.16 -10.26 37.54
CA SER A 1007 0.68 -9.75 36.23
C SER A 1007 1.51 -8.57 35.74
N LEU A 1008 1.48 -8.30 34.43
CA LEU A 1008 2.11 -7.11 33.84
C LEU A 1008 1.51 -5.83 34.41
N ILE A 1009 0.18 -5.75 34.46
CA ILE A 1009 -0.56 -4.69 35.14
C ILE A 1009 -1.50 -5.34 36.15
N TRP A 1010 -1.48 -4.86 37.39
CA TRP A 1010 -2.45 -5.31 38.39
C TRP A 1010 -3.03 -4.19 39.25
N GLY A 1011 -4.22 -4.43 39.81
CA GLY A 1011 -4.88 -3.52 40.73
C GLY A 1011 -5.86 -4.22 41.67
N LYS A 1012 -5.89 -3.81 42.93
CA LYS A 1012 -6.70 -4.42 44.00
C LYS A 1012 -7.44 -3.38 44.84
N ASN A 1013 -8.74 -3.55 45.03
CA ASN A 1013 -9.61 -2.65 45.80
C ASN A 1013 -9.60 -1.19 45.31
N LEU A 1014 -9.46 -0.97 43.99
CA LEU A 1014 -9.33 0.36 43.40
C LEU A 1014 -10.66 0.95 42.95
N ARG A 1015 -10.72 2.27 42.82
CA ARG A 1015 -11.83 2.99 42.21
C ARG A 1015 -11.36 3.98 41.15
N ASN A 1016 -12.16 4.18 40.10
CA ASN A 1016 -11.90 5.16 39.05
C ASN A 1016 -10.55 4.90 38.36
N VAL A 1017 -10.43 3.72 37.75
CA VAL A 1017 -9.20 3.25 37.10
C VAL A 1017 -9.44 3.19 35.61
N LYS A 1018 -8.52 3.77 34.84
CA LYS A 1018 -8.60 3.81 33.39
C LYS A 1018 -7.30 3.29 32.76
N ILE A 1019 -7.40 2.46 31.74
CA ILE A 1019 -6.28 1.99 30.92
C ILE A 1019 -6.65 2.31 29.47
N TYR A 1020 -5.88 3.18 28.83
CA TYR A 1020 -6.13 3.66 27.47
C TYR A 1020 -4.93 3.38 26.59
N GLY A 1021 -5.14 2.89 25.36
CA GLY A 1021 -4.12 2.86 24.31
C GLY A 1021 -4.24 4.05 23.35
N PRO A 1022 -3.73 3.97 22.10
CA PRO A 1022 -3.59 2.79 21.22
C PRO A 1022 -2.30 1.97 21.37
N GLY A 1023 -1.50 2.19 22.42
CA GLY A 1023 -0.32 1.37 22.68
C GLY A 1023 -0.59 -0.13 22.85
N THR A 1024 0.49 -0.91 22.92
CA THR A 1024 0.47 -2.38 22.99
C THR A 1024 0.97 -2.88 24.34
N LEU A 1025 0.23 -3.80 24.93
CA LEU A 1025 0.73 -4.68 26.00
C LEU A 1025 1.30 -5.95 25.36
N ASP A 1026 2.60 -6.16 25.55
CA ASP A 1026 3.29 -7.34 25.06
C ASP A 1026 3.56 -8.32 26.19
N GLY A 1027 2.73 -9.36 26.26
CA GLY A 1027 2.84 -10.44 27.22
C GLY A 1027 3.68 -11.62 26.75
N SER A 1028 4.50 -11.49 25.69
CA SER A 1028 5.28 -12.60 25.15
C SER A 1028 6.11 -13.36 26.20
N ALA A 1029 6.64 -12.66 27.20
CA ALA A 1029 7.40 -13.23 28.33
C ALA A 1029 6.54 -13.74 29.50
N LEU A 1030 5.21 -13.59 29.45
CA LEU A 1030 4.29 -14.11 30.46
C LEU A 1030 4.08 -15.62 30.27
N THR A 1031 3.86 -16.35 31.36
CA THR A 1031 3.59 -17.78 31.28
C THR A 1031 2.14 -18.05 30.87
N ARG A 1032 1.93 -19.12 30.08
CA ARG A 1032 0.60 -19.66 29.74
C ARG A 1032 0.23 -20.90 30.59
N SER A 1033 1.06 -21.22 31.56
CA SER A 1033 0.89 -22.33 32.51
C SER A 1033 0.11 -21.86 33.74
N SER A 1034 -0.71 -22.73 34.34
CA SER A 1034 -1.32 -22.48 35.65
C SER A 1034 -0.30 -22.54 36.79
N LYS A 1035 0.81 -23.24 36.56
CA LYS A 1035 1.98 -23.25 37.46
C LYS A 1035 2.86 -22.06 37.09
N VAL A 1036 2.82 -21.01 37.91
CA VAL A 1036 3.53 -19.76 37.69
C VAL A 1036 4.86 -19.76 38.45
N PRO A 1037 6.02 -19.76 37.75
CA PRO A 1037 7.32 -19.65 38.42
C PRO A 1037 7.48 -18.30 39.12
N LYS A 1038 8.26 -18.26 40.20
CA LYS A 1038 8.57 -17.00 40.90
C LYS A 1038 9.25 -16.02 39.94
N GLY A 1039 8.81 -14.75 39.96
CA GLY A 1039 9.36 -13.69 39.11
C GLY A 1039 8.84 -13.70 37.67
N ILE A 1040 7.86 -14.56 37.35
CA ILE A 1040 7.18 -14.59 36.05
C ILE A 1040 5.70 -14.29 36.29
N GLY A 1041 5.11 -13.42 35.47
CA GLY A 1041 3.69 -13.14 35.50
C GLY A 1041 2.90 -14.03 34.52
N ASP A 1042 1.59 -14.16 34.74
CA ASP A 1042 0.70 -14.99 33.91
C ASP A 1042 -0.47 -14.21 33.29
N LYS A 1043 -0.57 -12.89 33.49
CA LYS A 1043 -1.59 -12.06 32.84
C LYS A 1043 -1.07 -10.73 32.37
N ALA A 1044 -1.65 -10.20 31.30
CA ALA A 1044 -1.42 -8.82 30.90
C ALA A 1044 -2.11 -7.85 31.88
N ILE A 1045 -3.39 -8.08 32.21
CA ILE A 1045 -4.15 -7.25 33.16
C ILE A 1045 -4.88 -8.12 34.18
N ALA A 1046 -4.68 -7.84 35.48
CA ALA A 1046 -5.43 -8.46 36.57
C ALA A 1046 -6.06 -7.41 37.50
N LEU A 1047 -7.39 -7.47 37.67
CA LEU A 1047 -8.13 -6.56 38.55
C LEU A 1047 -8.92 -7.35 39.59
N LYS A 1048 -8.76 -6.98 40.86
CA LYS A 1048 -9.45 -7.60 42.00
C LYS A 1048 -10.26 -6.57 42.78
N LEU A 1049 -11.57 -6.79 42.90
CA LEU A 1049 -12.47 -5.96 43.72
C LEU A 1049 -12.43 -4.46 43.36
N CYS A 1050 -12.22 -4.15 42.08
CA CYS A 1050 -12.15 -2.77 41.58
C CYS A 1050 -13.53 -2.27 41.12
N LYS A 1051 -13.76 -0.96 41.14
CA LYS A 1051 -15.03 -0.34 40.73
C LYS A 1051 -14.85 0.89 39.85
N ASN A 1052 -15.71 1.09 38.85
CA ASN A 1052 -15.59 2.19 37.88
C ASN A 1052 -14.28 2.08 37.08
N ILE A 1053 -14.27 1.13 36.15
CA ILE A 1053 -13.10 0.72 35.37
C ILE A 1053 -13.38 0.98 33.90
N GLU A 1054 -12.41 1.56 33.19
CA GLU A 1054 -12.45 1.67 31.73
C GLU A 1054 -11.15 1.10 31.14
N ILE A 1055 -11.27 0.18 30.18
CA ILE A 1055 -10.17 -0.29 29.34
C ILE A 1055 -10.56 0.01 27.90
N ARG A 1056 -9.84 0.91 27.23
CA ARG A 1056 -10.22 1.36 25.88
C ARG A 1056 -9.05 1.45 24.90
N ASN A 1057 -9.37 1.26 23.62
CA ASN A 1057 -8.46 1.51 22.50
C ASN A 1057 -7.10 0.85 22.73
N LEU A 1058 -7.02 -0.41 23.14
CA LEU A 1058 -5.77 -1.04 23.59
C LEU A 1058 -5.48 -2.31 22.80
N ASN A 1059 -4.20 -2.56 22.52
CA ASN A 1059 -3.75 -3.80 21.90
C ASN A 1059 -3.09 -4.70 22.95
N ILE A 1060 -3.46 -5.97 23.01
CA ILE A 1060 -2.82 -6.98 23.87
C ILE A 1060 -2.34 -8.12 22.99
N ARG A 1061 -1.02 -8.33 22.94
CA ARG A 1061 -0.43 -9.50 22.28
C ARG A 1061 0.12 -10.47 23.32
N GLU A 1062 -0.11 -11.76 23.10
CA GLU A 1062 0.38 -12.84 23.94
C GLU A 1062 0.05 -12.62 25.43
N GLY A 1063 -1.22 -12.39 25.76
CA GLY A 1063 -1.65 -11.92 27.08
C GLY A 1063 -1.39 -12.84 28.29
N GLY A 1064 -0.63 -13.94 28.15
CA GLY A 1064 -0.35 -14.91 29.20
C GLY A 1064 -1.41 -16.01 29.29
N HIS A 1065 -1.70 -16.49 30.50
CA HIS A 1065 -2.78 -17.43 30.80
C HIS A 1065 -4.15 -16.79 30.59
N TYR A 1066 -4.33 -15.55 31.05
CA TYR A 1066 -5.51 -14.72 30.77
C TYR A 1066 -5.04 -13.33 30.31
N ALA A 1067 -5.49 -12.88 29.15
CA ALA A 1067 -5.15 -11.52 28.72
C ALA A 1067 -5.74 -10.47 29.67
N ILE A 1068 -7.01 -10.63 30.06
CA ILE A 1068 -7.66 -9.80 31.08
C ILE A 1068 -8.37 -10.70 32.08
N LEU A 1069 -7.97 -10.65 33.35
CA LEU A 1069 -8.73 -11.21 34.47
C LEU A 1069 -9.35 -10.08 35.30
N ALA A 1070 -10.67 -10.10 35.46
CA ALA A 1070 -11.37 -9.30 36.45
C ALA A 1070 -12.10 -10.21 37.44
N THR A 1071 -11.84 -10.01 38.74
CA THR A 1071 -12.45 -10.80 39.81
C THR A 1071 -13.16 -9.89 40.81
N GLY A 1072 -14.48 -10.03 40.95
CA GLY A 1072 -15.25 -9.23 41.92
C GLY A 1072 -15.39 -7.76 41.54
N CYS A 1073 -15.19 -7.41 40.27
CA CYS A 1073 -15.20 -6.02 39.80
C CYS A 1073 -16.62 -5.55 39.43
N ALA A 1074 -16.85 -4.24 39.50
CA ALA A 1074 -18.16 -3.65 39.18
C ALA A 1074 -18.09 -2.34 38.39
N ARG A 1075 -19.05 -2.10 37.50
CA ARG A 1075 -19.08 -0.93 36.60
C ARG A 1075 -17.82 -0.87 35.74
N MET A 1076 -17.71 -1.80 34.81
CA MET A 1076 -16.54 -1.96 33.95
C MET A 1076 -16.92 -1.81 32.49
N LEU A 1077 -16.13 -1.04 31.75
CA LEU A 1077 -16.22 -0.93 30.30
C LEU A 1077 -14.92 -1.44 29.67
N ILE A 1078 -15.05 -2.37 28.73
CA ILE A 1078 -13.97 -2.79 27.82
C ILE A 1078 -14.44 -2.45 26.41
N ASP A 1079 -13.83 -1.45 25.76
CA ASP A 1079 -14.31 -0.91 24.48
C ASP A 1079 -13.16 -0.77 23.49
N ASN A 1080 -13.31 -1.29 22.27
CA ASN A 1080 -12.30 -1.19 21.22
C ASN A 1080 -10.92 -1.76 21.64
N VAL A 1081 -10.92 -3.00 22.16
CA VAL A 1081 -9.70 -3.70 22.57
C VAL A 1081 -9.43 -4.88 21.64
N THR A 1082 -8.20 -4.97 21.14
CA THR A 1082 -7.73 -6.09 20.31
C THR A 1082 -6.85 -7.00 21.14
N ILE A 1083 -7.20 -8.28 21.22
CA ILE A 1083 -6.49 -9.30 21.97
C ILE A 1083 -6.10 -10.42 21.01
N LYS A 1084 -4.79 -10.63 20.82
CA LYS A 1084 -4.26 -11.81 20.14
C LYS A 1084 -3.46 -12.64 21.14
N THR A 1085 -3.93 -13.83 21.44
CA THR A 1085 -3.36 -14.69 22.48
C THR A 1085 -3.51 -16.17 22.15
N SER A 1086 -2.76 -17.02 22.84
CA SER A 1086 -2.77 -18.48 22.68
C SER A 1086 -3.53 -19.22 23.80
N ARG A 1087 -4.09 -18.48 24.77
CA ARG A 1087 -4.97 -18.96 25.86
C ARG A 1087 -6.21 -18.07 25.98
N ASP A 1088 -6.69 -17.79 27.19
CA ASP A 1088 -7.94 -17.08 27.42
C ASP A 1088 -7.82 -15.60 27.07
N GLY A 1089 -8.86 -15.05 26.44
CA GLY A 1089 -9.00 -13.62 26.18
C GLY A 1089 -9.44 -12.87 27.44
N ILE A 1090 -10.76 -12.70 27.62
CA ILE A 1090 -11.35 -11.95 28.73
C ILE A 1090 -12.05 -12.89 29.71
N ASN A 1091 -11.60 -12.87 30.96
CA ASN A 1091 -12.18 -13.65 32.05
C ASN A 1091 -12.81 -12.73 33.09
N LEU A 1092 -14.14 -12.82 33.23
CA LEU A 1092 -14.88 -12.13 34.28
C LEU A 1092 -15.37 -13.16 35.30
N SER A 1093 -14.81 -13.11 36.51
CA SER A 1093 -15.28 -13.91 37.64
C SER A 1093 -15.98 -13.02 38.65
N GLN A 1094 -17.24 -13.31 38.96
CA GLN A 1094 -17.99 -12.65 40.03
C GLN A 1094 -18.16 -11.13 39.83
N CYS A 1095 -18.37 -10.67 38.59
CA CYS A 1095 -18.43 -9.26 38.21
C CYS A 1095 -19.86 -8.75 37.99
N SER A 1096 -20.11 -7.46 38.21
CA SER A 1096 -21.43 -6.84 37.98
C SER A 1096 -21.37 -5.55 37.16
N ASP A 1097 -22.39 -5.29 36.34
CA ASP A 1097 -22.50 -4.08 35.53
C ASP A 1097 -21.29 -3.92 34.58
N VAL A 1098 -21.15 -4.83 33.63
CA VAL A 1098 -20.03 -4.87 32.68
C VAL A 1098 -20.52 -4.69 31.25
N GLU A 1099 -19.86 -3.82 30.48
CA GLU A 1099 -20.04 -3.71 29.03
C GLU A 1099 -18.72 -4.06 28.33
N ILE A 1100 -18.78 -5.00 27.38
CA ILE A 1100 -17.72 -5.30 26.42
C ILE A 1100 -18.25 -4.92 25.03
N ALA A 1101 -17.58 -4.01 24.33
CA ALA A 1101 -18.03 -3.52 23.04
C ALA A 1101 -16.89 -3.40 22.04
N ASN A 1102 -17.18 -3.66 20.76
CA ASN A 1102 -16.25 -3.37 19.65
C ASN A 1102 -14.87 -4.05 19.79
N CYS A 1103 -14.80 -5.21 20.45
CA CYS A 1103 -13.53 -5.90 20.72
C CYS A 1103 -13.25 -6.99 19.68
N HIS A 1104 -11.97 -7.19 19.39
CA HIS A 1104 -11.47 -8.29 18.56
C HIS A 1104 -10.66 -9.23 19.46
N ILE A 1105 -11.13 -10.46 19.64
CA ILE A 1105 -10.45 -11.44 20.49
C ILE A 1105 -10.13 -12.70 19.67
N ASP A 1106 -8.85 -12.92 19.42
CA ASP A 1106 -8.30 -14.14 18.83
C ASP A 1106 -7.53 -14.92 19.91
N ALA A 1107 -8.16 -16.00 20.38
CA ALA A 1107 -7.67 -16.93 21.39
C ALA A 1107 -7.23 -18.27 20.77
N VAL A 1108 -6.75 -18.26 19.51
CA VAL A 1108 -6.29 -19.45 18.79
C VAL A 1108 -4.76 -19.59 18.92
N ARG A 1109 -4.31 -20.74 19.40
CA ARG A 1109 -2.91 -21.16 19.28
C ARG A 1109 -2.66 -21.77 17.92
N PHE A 1110 -1.63 -21.29 17.23
CA PHE A 1110 -1.16 -21.86 15.97
C PHE A 1110 0.12 -22.66 16.17
N GLU A 1111 0.25 -23.80 15.48
CA GLU A 1111 1.49 -24.58 15.36
C GLU A 1111 1.69 -24.88 13.87
N ASP A 1112 2.88 -24.60 13.34
CA ASP A 1112 3.23 -24.76 11.91
C ASP A 1112 2.24 -24.08 10.95
N GLY A 1113 1.75 -22.89 11.30
CA GLY A 1113 0.78 -22.13 10.49
C GLY A 1113 -0.65 -22.68 10.52
N TYR A 1114 -0.94 -23.73 11.30
CA TYR A 1114 -2.28 -24.29 11.46
C TYR A 1114 -2.81 -24.08 12.88
N PRO A 1115 -4.13 -23.86 13.05
CA PRO A 1115 -4.77 -23.89 14.36
C PRO A 1115 -4.52 -25.22 15.08
N ALA A 1116 -3.89 -25.15 16.25
CA ALA A 1116 -3.47 -26.30 17.04
C ALA A 1116 -4.10 -26.36 18.44
N GLY A 1117 -4.80 -25.30 18.83
CA GLY A 1117 -5.63 -25.27 20.02
C GLY A 1117 -5.88 -23.83 20.41
N GLY A 1118 -5.91 -23.58 21.71
CA GLY A 1118 -6.25 -22.29 22.30
C GLY A 1118 -7.18 -22.51 23.49
N ASP A 1119 -7.79 -21.43 23.97
CA ASP A 1119 -8.72 -21.50 25.10
C ASP A 1119 -9.89 -20.52 24.89
N ASP A 1120 -10.53 -20.02 25.95
CA ASP A 1120 -11.80 -19.31 25.85
C ASP A 1120 -11.62 -17.84 25.40
N ALA A 1121 -12.39 -17.36 24.41
CA ALA A 1121 -12.28 -15.96 24.02
C ALA A 1121 -12.92 -15.02 25.06
N ILE A 1122 -14.17 -15.29 25.47
CA ILE A 1122 -14.83 -14.62 26.59
C ILE A 1122 -15.38 -15.66 27.55
N LYS A 1123 -14.96 -15.58 28.81
CA LYS A 1123 -15.34 -16.52 29.87
C LYS A 1123 -15.97 -15.80 31.06
N LEU A 1124 -17.08 -16.36 31.53
CA LEU A 1124 -17.77 -15.97 32.75
C LEU A 1124 -17.64 -17.09 33.78
N GLY A 1125 -17.10 -16.76 34.95
CA GLY A 1125 -16.85 -17.72 36.03
C GLY A 1125 -17.40 -17.28 37.39
N SER A 1126 -17.45 -18.23 38.32
CA SER A 1126 -17.65 -17.95 39.74
C SER A 1126 -17.01 -19.03 40.60
N ASP A 1127 -16.22 -18.59 41.59
CA ASP A 1127 -15.32 -19.44 42.38
C ASP A 1127 -15.17 -18.90 43.83
N LEU A 1128 -14.33 -19.54 44.64
CA LEU A 1128 -14.03 -19.14 46.03
C LEU A 1128 -12.78 -18.28 46.20
N SER A 1129 -12.19 -17.74 45.12
CA SER A 1129 -10.95 -16.95 45.20
C SER A 1129 -11.07 -15.72 46.10
N LEU A 1130 -12.28 -15.18 46.28
CA LEU A 1130 -12.60 -14.05 47.15
C LEU A 1130 -13.05 -14.46 48.57
N GLY A 1131 -12.95 -15.75 48.93
CA GLY A 1131 -13.44 -16.34 50.18
C GLY A 1131 -14.94 -16.60 50.21
N LYS A 1132 -15.68 -16.09 49.23
CA LYS A 1132 -17.10 -16.38 48.99
C LYS A 1132 -17.39 -16.25 47.50
N ALA A 1133 -18.21 -17.15 46.97
CA ALA A 1133 -18.70 -17.04 45.61
C ALA A 1133 -19.77 -15.95 45.52
N ARG A 1134 -19.68 -15.08 44.52
CA ARG A 1134 -20.63 -13.98 44.28
C ARG A 1134 -21.25 -14.11 42.89
N ILE A 1135 -22.43 -13.52 42.74
CA ILE A 1135 -23.17 -13.47 41.47
C ILE A 1135 -22.36 -12.70 40.40
N SER A 1136 -22.45 -13.17 39.16
CA SER A 1136 -22.10 -12.37 37.99
C SER A 1136 -23.39 -11.88 37.31
N GLU A 1137 -23.60 -10.56 37.22
CA GLU A 1137 -24.88 -10.02 36.71
C GLU A 1137 -24.76 -8.72 35.92
N ASN A 1138 -25.75 -8.45 35.07
CA ASN A 1138 -25.82 -7.25 34.23
C ASN A 1138 -24.58 -7.10 33.33
N ILE A 1139 -24.34 -8.09 32.48
CA ILE A 1139 -23.19 -8.10 31.55
C ILE A 1139 -23.71 -8.01 30.12
N SER A 1140 -23.21 -7.06 29.34
CA SER A 1140 -23.51 -6.92 27.92
C SER A 1140 -22.25 -7.05 27.08
N VAL A 1141 -22.29 -7.86 26.04
CA VAL A 1141 -21.23 -8.02 25.05
C VAL A 1141 -21.80 -7.72 23.67
N ARG A 1142 -21.25 -6.75 22.95
CA ARG A 1142 -21.79 -6.37 21.63
C ARG A 1142 -20.75 -5.99 20.59
N ASN A 1143 -21.10 -6.14 19.32
CA ASN A 1143 -20.27 -5.72 18.18
C ASN A 1143 -18.85 -6.32 18.22
N CYS A 1144 -18.71 -7.58 18.65
CA CYS A 1144 -17.38 -8.19 18.83
C CYS A 1144 -17.10 -9.28 17.80
N PHE A 1145 -15.83 -9.42 17.45
CA PHE A 1145 -15.31 -10.56 16.72
C PHE A 1145 -14.59 -11.51 17.67
N LEU A 1146 -14.87 -12.81 17.55
CA LEU A 1146 -14.28 -13.86 18.38
C LEU A 1146 -13.71 -14.99 17.52
N ALA A 1147 -12.50 -15.41 17.85
CA ALA A 1147 -11.91 -16.67 17.40
C ALA A 1147 -11.33 -17.40 18.61
N SER A 1148 -11.53 -18.72 18.70
CA SER A 1148 -11.11 -19.50 19.86
C SER A 1148 -10.67 -20.91 19.48
N GLY A 1149 -9.62 -21.38 20.15
CA GLY A 1149 -9.21 -22.80 20.12
C GLY A 1149 -10.06 -23.72 20.99
N CYS A 1150 -10.89 -23.17 21.87
CA CYS A 1150 -11.80 -23.86 22.77
C CYS A 1150 -13.22 -23.28 22.61
N ASN A 1151 -13.73 -22.51 23.58
CA ASN A 1151 -15.05 -21.89 23.47
C ASN A 1151 -14.95 -20.40 23.12
N ALA A 1152 -15.72 -19.93 22.14
CA ALA A 1152 -15.77 -18.48 21.88
C ALA A 1152 -16.47 -17.73 23.03
N ILE A 1153 -17.59 -18.27 23.52
CA ILE A 1153 -18.30 -17.78 24.71
C ILE A 1153 -18.46 -18.92 25.71
N GLN A 1154 -18.04 -18.74 26.96
CA GLN A 1154 -18.11 -19.78 28.00
C GLN A 1154 -18.71 -19.27 29.31
N PHE A 1155 -19.63 -20.05 29.88
CA PHE A 1155 -20.03 -19.99 31.30
C PHE A 1155 -19.46 -21.20 32.03
N GLY A 1156 -18.46 -20.98 32.90
CA GLY A 1156 -17.66 -22.03 33.53
C GLY A 1156 -16.19 -21.95 33.11
N SER A 1157 -15.34 -22.93 33.41
CA SER A 1157 -15.71 -24.20 34.02
C SER A 1157 -16.22 -24.04 35.45
N GLU A 1158 -15.62 -23.17 36.26
CA GLU A 1158 -15.96 -22.85 37.66
C GLU A 1158 -17.28 -22.05 37.74
N THR A 1159 -18.28 -22.63 38.38
CA THR A 1159 -19.66 -22.10 38.40
C THR A 1159 -20.34 -22.29 39.75
N MET A 1160 -19.78 -21.68 40.80
CA MET A 1160 -20.25 -21.85 42.18
C MET A 1160 -21.38 -20.88 42.59
N ALA A 1161 -21.59 -19.80 41.86
CA ALA A 1161 -22.61 -18.79 42.14
C ALA A 1161 -23.47 -18.47 40.90
N PRO A 1162 -24.62 -17.80 41.08
CA PRO A 1162 -25.52 -17.52 39.96
C PRO A 1162 -24.93 -16.62 38.88
N PHE A 1163 -25.50 -16.71 37.69
CA PHE A 1163 -25.28 -15.80 36.56
C PHE A 1163 -26.63 -15.26 36.10
N ARG A 1164 -26.80 -13.93 36.01
CA ARG A 1164 -28.10 -13.31 35.74
C ARG A 1164 -28.04 -12.11 34.80
N ASN A 1165 -29.02 -12.00 33.89
CA ASN A 1165 -29.21 -10.82 33.04
C ASN A 1165 -27.97 -10.50 32.20
N ILE A 1166 -27.67 -11.37 31.24
CA ILE A 1166 -26.47 -11.27 30.41
C ILE A 1166 -26.86 -11.34 28.93
N ARG A 1167 -26.33 -10.41 28.14
CA ARG A 1167 -26.67 -10.26 26.73
C ARG A 1167 -25.43 -10.33 25.85
N PHE A 1168 -25.53 -11.06 24.75
CA PHE A 1168 -24.57 -11.09 23.66
C PHE A 1168 -25.29 -10.67 22.38
N GLU A 1169 -24.79 -9.65 21.69
CA GLU A 1169 -25.48 -9.03 20.54
C GLU A 1169 -24.52 -8.69 19.40
N ASN A 1170 -24.88 -9.01 18.15
CA ASN A 1170 -24.06 -8.69 16.98
C ASN A 1170 -22.63 -9.22 17.11
N ILE A 1171 -22.49 -10.54 17.23
CA ILE A 1171 -21.21 -11.23 17.44
C ILE A 1171 -20.88 -12.07 16.19
N ARG A 1172 -19.65 -11.92 15.67
CA ARG A 1172 -19.12 -12.81 14.62
C ARG A 1172 -18.09 -13.75 15.22
N ILE A 1173 -18.34 -15.05 15.10
CA ILE A 1173 -17.43 -16.12 15.52
C ILE A 1173 -16.92 -16.81 14.27
N VAL A 1174 -15.64 -16.68 13.93
CA VAL A 1174 -15.09 -17.33 12.72
C VAL A 1174 -14.48 -18.70 12.96
N ARG A 1175 -14.25 -19.05 14.23
CA ARG A 1175 -13.75 -20.37 14.64
C ARG A 1175 -13.97 -20.58 16.14
N ALA A 1176 -14.42 -21.78 16.50
CA ALA A 1176 -14.39 -22.26 17.88
C ALA A 1176 -14.12 -23.77 17.95
N GLY A 1177 -13.02 -24.16 18.59
CA GLY A 1177 -12.54 -25.55 18.61
C GLY A 1177 -13.28 -26.53 19.51
N LYS A 1178 -14.13 -26.02 20.39
CA LYS A 1178 -15.03 -26.79 21.24
C LYS A 1178 -16.47 -26.33 21.05
N ALA A 1179 -16.78 -25.07 21.35
CA ALA A 1179 -18.13 -24.55 21.14
C ALA A 1179 -18.18 -23.06 20.82
N GLY A 1180 -19.14 -22.64 19.99
CA GLY A 1180 -19.41 -21.22 19.76
C GLY A 1180 -19.95 -20.58 21.04
N ILE A 1181 -21.06 -21.12 21.53
CA ILE A 1181 -21.69 -20.72 22.78
C ILE A 1181 -21.72 -21.93 23.72
N SER A 1182 -21.07 -21.81 24.88
CA SER A 1182 -20.99 -22.86 25.90
C SER A 1182 -21.58 -22.39 27.23
N ILE A 1183 -22.63 -23.07 27.70
CA ILE A 1183 -23.29 -22.78 28.96
C ILE A 1183 -23.20 -24.01 29.86
N THR A 1184 -22.36 -23.96 30.89
CA THR A 1184 -22.20 -25.09 31.81
C THR A 1184 -22.45 -24.69 33.25
N SER A 1185 -23.32 -25.42 33.95
CA SER A 1185 -23.42 -25.37 35.42
C SER A 1185 -22.81 -26.66 35.95
N ASN A 1186 -21.58 -26.57 36.45
CA ASN A 1186 -20.78 -27.71 36.90
C ASN A 1186 -20.74 -27.82 38.43
N ASP A 1187 -20.82 -26.68 39.12
CA ASP A 1187 -20.56 -26.59 40.57
C ASP A 1187 -21.79 -26.09 41.35
N GLY A 1188 -22.98 -26.13 40.72
CA GLY A 1188 -24.26 -25.83 41.37
C GLY A 1188 -24.85 -24.45 41.04
N SER A 1189 -24.29 -23.70 40.09
CA SER A 1189 -24.83 -22.39 39.71
C SER A 1189 -26.26 -22.42 39.16
N VAL A 1190 -27.00 -21.34 39.44
CA VAL A 1190 -28.20 -20.98 38.68
C VAL A 1190 -27.81 -20.02 37.58
N ILE A 1191 -27.94 -20.44 36.32
CA ILE A 1191 -27.69 -19.59 35.14
C ILE A 1191 -29.04 -19.21 34.55
N GLU A 1192 -29.40 -17.93 34.57
CA GLU A 1192 -30.70 -17.47 34.08
C GLU A 1192 -30.70 -16.09 33.41
N GLY A 1193 -31.65 -15.88 32.50
CA GLY A 1193 -31.84 -14.57 31.84
C GLY A 1193 -30.70 -14.24 30.89
N LEU A 1194 -30.33 -15.21 30.04
CA LEU A 1194 -29.35 -15.00 28.98
C LEU A 1194 -30.05 -14.68 27.66
N HIS A 1195 -29.54 -13.70 26.91
CA HIS A 1195 -30.04 -13.36 25.58
C HIS A 1195 -28.89 -13.31 24.57
N PHE A 1196 -28.96 -14.17 23.56
CA PHE A 1196 -28.05 -14.20 22.42
C PHE A 1196 -28.81 -13.71 21.18
N LEU A 1197 -28.37 -12.60 20.59
CA LEU A 1197 -29.03 -11.93 19.47
C LEU A 1197 -28.01 -11.65 18.35
N ASP A 1198 -28.39 -11.92 17.10
CA ASP A 1198 -27.57 -11.60 15.91
C ASP A 1198 -26.15 -12.18 16.00
N ILE A 1199 -26.05 -13.51 16.12
CA ILE A 1199 -24.75 -14.20 16.19
C ILE A 1199 -24.54 -15.03 14.93
N SER A 1200 -23.43 -14.75 14.24
CA SER A 1200 -22.95 -15.53 13.11
C SER A 1200 -21.75 -16.38 13.52
N MET A 1201 -21.75 -17.65 13.13
CA MET A 1201 -20.70 -18.62 13.46
C MET A 1201 -20.24 -19.35 12.21
N GLU A 1202 -18.94 -19.44 12.02
CA GLU A 1202 -18.29 -20.23 10.99
C GLU A 1202 -17.29 -21.18 11.66
N LYS A 1203 -17.03 -22.35 11.05
CA LYS A 1203 -15.94 -23.27 11.44
C LYS A 1203 -15.93 -23.57 12.95
N THR A 1204 -17.12 -23.77 13.50
CA THR A 1204 -17.37 -23.97 14.92
C THR A 1204 -17.77 -25.42 15.14
N PHE A 1205 -17.09 -26.13 16.06
CA PHE A 1205 -17.34 -27.55 16.27
C PHE A 1205 -18.76 -27.81 16.80
N ALA A 1206 -19.11 -27.25 17.95
CA ALA A 1206 -20.48 -27.25 18.48
C ALA A 1206 -21.01 -25.81 18.55
N PRO A 1207 -21.93 -25.37 17.67
CA PRO A 1207 -22.43 -23.99 17.72
C PRO A 1207 -22.99 -23.59 19.08
N ILE A 1208 -23.77 -24.49 19.70
CA ILE A 1208 -24.35 -24.30 21.03
C ILE A 1208 -24.13 -25.57 21.85
N PHE A 1209 -23.52 -25.43 23.02
CA PHE A 1209 -23.27 -26.51 23.98
C PHE A 1209 -23.84 -26.12 25.35
N ILE A 1210 -24.78 -26.91 25.87
CA ILE A 1210 -25.42 -26.65 27.17
C ILE A 1210 -25.32 -27.90 28.03
N LYS A 1211 -24.77 -27.78 29.25
CA LYS A 1211 -24.58 -28.91 30.17
C LYS A 1211 -24.87 -28.55 31.63
N LEU A 1212 -25.69 -29.38 32.28
CA LEU A 1212 -25.71 -29.49 33.74
C LEU A 1212 -24.81 -30.65 34.15
N SER A 1213 -23.91 -30.44 35.10
CA SER A 1213 -23.04 -31.49 35.63
C SER A 1213 -22.77 -31.34 37.12
N ASP A 1214 -22.12 -32.35 37.69
CA ASP A 1214 -21.81 -32.53 39.10
C ASP A 1214 -20.30 -32.65 39.34
N VAL A 1215 -19.50 -31.82 38.64
CA VAL A 1215 -18.06 -31.67 38.95
C VAL A 1215 -17.88 -31.24 40.41
N ALA A 1216 -18.82 -30.43 40.93
CA ALA A 1216 -18.99 -30.15 42.35
C ALA A 1216 -17.72 -29.61 43.04
N ARG A 1217 -17.00 -28.67 42.41
CA ARG A 1217 -15.87 -27.94 43.03
C ARG A 1217 -16.35 -26.93 44.06
N VAL A 1218 -16.91 -27.45 45.13
CA VAL A 1218 -17.45 -26.69 46.26
C VAL A 1218 -16.99 -27.34 47.56
N PRO A 1219 -17.02 -26.62 48.70
CA PRO A 1219 -16.71 -27.22 49.99
C PRO A 1219 -17.57 -28.47 50.25
N ALA A 1220 -17.01 -29.46 50.94
CA ALA A 1220 -17.70 -30.71 51.22
C ALA A 1220 -19.08 -30.46 51.85
N GLY A 1221 -20.12 -31.12 51.31
CA GLY A 1221 -21.51 -30.97 51.75
C GLY A 1221 -22.25 -29.72 51.25
N ALA A 1222 -21.59 -28.82 50.51
CA ALA A 1222 -22.21 -27.61 49.98
C ALA A 1222 -22.87 -27.79 48.60
N TYR A 1223 -22.61 -28.90 47.89
CA TYR A 1223 -23.11 -29.09 46.53
C TYR A 1223 -24.63 -29.24 46.52
N GLN A 1224 -25.27 -28.41 45.70
CA GLN A 1224 -26.64 -28.57 45.27
C GLN A 1224 -26.66 -28.50 43.74
N ARG A 1225 -27.47 -29.36 43.11
CA ARG A 1225 -27.59 -29.35 41.65
C ARG A 1225 -28.13 -27.99 41.19
N GLY A 1226 -27.40 -27.35 40.27
CA GLY A 1226 -27.76 -26.06 39.67
C GLY A 1226 -28.89 -26.16 38.64
N SER A 1227 -29.16 -25.05 37.95
CA SER A 1227 -30.18 -24.99 36.88
C SER A 1227 -29.81 -23.99 35.80
N ILE A 1228 -30.15 -24.29 34.54
CA ILE A 1228 -30.05 -23.37 33.39
C ILE A 1228 -31.47 -23.10 32.90
N ARG A 1229 -31.93 -21.84 32.89
CA ARG A 1229 -33.33 -21.47 32.53
C ARG A 1229 -33.41 -20.06 31.94
N ASN A 1230 -34.52 -19.73 31.28
CA ASN A 1230 -34.75 -18.40 30.68
C ASN A 1230 -33.61 -17.97 29.73
N ILE A 1231 -33.29 -18.84 28.78
CA ILE A 1231 -32.26 -18.60 27.74
C ILE A 1231 -32.98 -18.30 26.43
N ARG A 1232 -32.69 -17.15 25.82
CA ARG A 1232 -33.24 -16.74 24.53
C ARG A 1232 -32.13 -16.71 23.48
N PHE A 1233 -32.38 -17.36 22.35
CA PHE A 1233 -31.56 -17.31 21.14
C PHE A 1233 -32.39 -16.68 20.03
N GLU A 1234 -31.88 -15.64 19.38
CA GLU A 1234 -32.58 -14.92 18.32
C GLU A 1234 -31.59 -14.59 17.20
N ASN A 1235 -31.97 -14.90 15.96
CA ASN A 1235 -31.13 -14.72 14.77
C ASN A 1235 -29.71 -15.30 14.92
N ILE A 1236 -29.62 -16.60 15.15
CA ILE A 1236 -28.36 -17.34 15.25
C ILE A 1236 -28.12 -18.09 13.94
N ARG A 1237 -27.01 -17.81 13.27
CA ARG A 1237 -26.60 -18.50 12.03
C ARG A 1237 -25.26 -19.20 12.25
N ALA A 1238 -25.20 -20.50 11.94
CA ALA A 1238 -23.95 -21.26 11.95
C ALA A 1238 -23.75 -21.98 10.61
N THR A 1239 -22.56 -21.85 10.03
CA THR A 1239 -22.15 -22.50 8.77
C THR A 1239 -20.83 -23.24 8.96
N ASP A 1240 -20.54 -24.22 8.11
CA ASP A 1240 -19.27 -24.97 8.11
C ASP A 1240 -18.90 -25.58 9.47
N CYS A 1241 -19.86 -26.20 10.17
CA CYS A 1241 -19.65 -26.74 11.51
C CYS A 1241 -18.97 -28.12 11.47
N TYR A 1242 -17.67 -28.17 11.77
CA TYR A 1242 -16.88 -29.41 11.86
C TYR A 1242 -15.68 -29.23 12.82
N SER A 1243 -15.05 -30.35 13.21
CA SER A 1243 -13.83 -30.34 14.04
C SER A 1243 -12.63 -29.94 13.18
N TYR A 1244 -12.05 -28.76 13.46
CA TYR A 1244 -10.90 -28.22 12.71
C TYR A 1244 -9.54 -28.70 13.26
N PHE A 1245 -9.50 -29.24 14.48
CA PHE A 1245 -8.25 -29.58 15.17
C PHE A 1245 -7.89 -31.04 14.95
N LYS A 1246 -6.65 -31.29 14.49
CA LYS A 1246 -6.10 -32.64 14.23
C LYS A 1246 -6.31 -33.58 15.42
N GLY A 1247 -6.79 -34.80 15.13
CA GLY A 1247 -6.88 -35.88 16.11
C GLY A 1247 -8.05 -35.79 17.09
N ARG A 1248 -8.99 -34.86 16.88
CA ARG A 1248 -10.32 -34.89 17.48
C ARG A 1248 -11.30 -35.39 16.42
N GLU A 1249 -11.22 -36.69 16.13
CA GLU A 1249 -12.25 -37.43 15.37
C GLU A 1249 -13.55 -37.54 16.17
#